data_AF-A0A354RCV5-F1
#
_entry.id   AF-A0A354RCV5-F1
#
_cell.length_a   1.000
_cell.length_b   1.000
_cell.length_c   1.000
_cell.angle_alpha   90.00
_cell.angle_beta   90.00
_cell.angle_gamma   90.00
#
_symmetry.space_group_name_H-M   'P 1'
#
loop_
_entity.id
_entity.type
_entity.pdbx_description
1 polymer ?
#
loop_
_entity_poly.entity_id
_entity_poly.type
_entity_poly.pdbx_seq_one_letter_code
_entity_poly.pdbx_strand_id
1 'polypeptide(L)'
;SVHPKEKYQELRIGDLSYWVGSSLAESVIEACEMKEVVRGNEVLGEELVGSATQHPFIDRKSPVLSADYVTMDAGTGCVHTAPGHGLEDYLTGIANNLDIYCPLDDHGCYSDDGQIPDDLVGVSVLEKANGCPANQKVLSILSANGHLLAIHDHHHQYPHCWRSKTPVVFRAMDQWFVALDKDGLRDRSMEAVAGVSFTPDWGQNRIRGFLESRPDWCISRQRAWGVPIPVFYDQDGEPLLDHDLILFLSDKIEQQGTDYWFSTSEEELLSGFELPAEWKDKVLKKGTDTLDVWIDSGCSHRSVLKENAEVTWPADLYLEGSDQHRGWFQSSLWTAMVAFGDAPYRRILTHGFVVDGDGRKISKSDGKPQTADSYVTKYGADVLRLWVCSEDFRRDIPLSDEILGQVVRSYRTLRNTIRFQLGTLDDFSWGENRVEISEMDMIDRWALAQSAELVDEVTKAFEAYEFHKVVQLINRYCSGVLSSTYHDIIKDRLYTLHPNDHKRRSTQTGVQLIFETLVRLLGPIMPFTADEAWSFHKSGKSCGGDLLCLEDWPTFDDEWLGDELVKDAELLLELKESKINEVLENLRAQKKIGQSLDAEVEIEVARDDPLFEPIKRRAELLPELFIVSGVQIIELDQGNPLSVSARHAGGVRCPRSWRWVPKLVAVEPWGEVSPRCAEVLAKL
;
A
#
# COMPACT_ATOMS: atom_id res chain seq x y z
N SER A 1 -44.59 8.84 -9.52
CA SER A 1 -43.73 9.98 -9.17
C SER A 1 -43.35 10.76 -10.42
N VAL A 2 -43.22 12.08 -10.28
CA VAL A 2 -42.93 13.03 -11.37
C VAL A 2 -41.88 14.05 -10.90
N HIS A 3 -41.07 14.57 -11.83
CA HIS A 3 -40.12 15.64 -11.50
C HIS A 3 -40.85 16.99 -11.41
N PRO A 4 -40.76 17.73 -10.29
CA PRO A 4 -41.62 18.89 -10.05
C PRO A 4 -41.40 20.03 -11.06
N LYS A 5 -40.16 20.18 -11.53
CA LYS A 5 -39.76 21.28 -12.44
C LYS A 5 -39.82 20.91 -13.94
N GLU A 6 -40.12 19.66 -14.27
CA GLU A 6 -40.23 19.23 -15.67
C GLU A 6 -41.67 19.40 -16.17
N LYS A 7 -41.82 19.47 -17.50
CA LYS A 7 -43.13 19.63 -18.14
C LYS A 7 -43.70 18.27 -18.55
N TYR A 8 -45.01 18.15 -18.42
CA TYR A 8 -45.78 16.97 -18.77
C TYR A 8 -46.89 17.33 -19.75
N GLN A 9 -46.99 16.55 -20.82
CA GLN A 9 -47.93 16.71 -21.91
C GLN A 9 -49.06 15.68 -21.81
N GLU A 10 -50.29 16.15 -21.90
CA GLU A 10 -51.48 15.31 -22.06
C GLU A 10 -51.56 14.80 -23.50
N LEU A 11 -51.70 13.48 -23.68
CA LEU A 11 -51.94 12.80 -24.94
C LEU A 11 -53.34 12.19 -24.93
N ARG A 12 -54.23 12.66 -25.82
CA ARG A 12 -55.62 12.20 -25.90
C ARG A 12 -55.82 11.23 -27.06
N ILE A 13 -56.47 10.10 -26.78
CA ILE A 13 -56.83 9.07 -27.76
C ILE A 13 -58.28 8.66 -27.50
N GLY A 14 -59.19 9.06 -28.39
CA GLY A 14 -60.63 8.92 -28.14
C GLY A 14 -61.03 9.63 -26.85
N ASP A 15 -61.61 8.88 -25.90
CA ASP A 15 -62.04 9.39 -24.60
C ASP A 15 -60.97 9.25 -23.49
N LEU A 16 -59.80 8.69 -23.80
CA LEU A 16 -58.71 8.47 -22.84
C LEU A 16 -57.64 9.57 -22.94
N SER A 17 -57.06 9.93 -21.80
CA SER A 17 -55.98 10.91 -21.69
C SER A 17 -54.81 10.35 -20.88
N TYR A 18 -53.60 10.46 -21.42
CA TYR A 18 -52.36 9.98 -20.81
C TYR A 18 -51.41 11.14 -20.55
N TRP A 19 -50.82 11.19 -19.35
CA TRP A 19 -49.80 12.18 -19.01
C TRP A 19 -48.40 11.57 -19.13
N VAL A 20 -47.54 12.21 -19.92
CA VAL A 20 -46.15 11.80 -20.14
C VAL A 20 -45.24 13.02 -20.09
N GLY A 21 -43.95 12.84 -19.82
CA GLY A 21 -42.97 13.92 -19.91
C GLY A 21 -42.98 14.53 -21.31
N SER A 22 -43.06 15.85 -21.42
CA SER A 22 -43.27 16.55 -22.71
C SER A 22 -42.20 16.20 -23.74
N SER A 23 -40.93 16.06 -23.33
CA SER A 23 -39.82 15.67 -24.20
C SER A 23 -39.86 14.20 -24.64
N LEU A 24 -40.52 13.34 -23.87
CA LEU A 24 -40.65 11.90 -24.12
C LEU A 24 -41.93 11.53 -24.89
N ALA A 25 -42.80 12.51 -25.14
CA ALA A 25 -44.11 12.28 -25.76
C ALA A 25 -44.01 11.54 -27.11
N GLU A 26 -43.08 11.92 -27.99
CA GLU A 26 -42.93 11.26 -29.29
C GLU A 26 -42.42 9.82 -29.15
N SER A 27 -41.42 9.59 -28.31
CA SER A 27 -40.92 8.23 -28.04
C SER A 27 -41.98 7.32 -27.45
N VAL A 28 -42.87 7.83 -26.59
CA VAL A 28 -43.97 7.05 -26.02
C VAL A 28 -45.04 6.74 -27.07
N ILE A 29 -45.40 7.71 -27.91
CA ILE A 29 -46.36 7.49 -29.00
C ILE A 29 -45.86 6.40 -29.95
N GLU A 30 -44.58 6.44 -30.32
CA GLU A 30 -43.96 5.45 -31.20
C GLU A 30 -43.88 4.08 -30.52
N ALA A 31 -43.33 4.01 -29.30
CA ALA A 31 -43.17 2.75 -28.57
C ALA A 31 -44.50 2.07 -28.25
N CYS A 32 -45.56 2.84 -28.02
CA CYS A 32 -46.90 2.30 -27.77
C CYS A 32 -47.76 2.15 -29.03
N GLU A 33 -47.21 2.42 -30.22
CA GLU A 33 -47.92 2.37 -31.51
C GLU A 33 -49.26 3.14 -31.49
N MET A 34 -49.30 4.26 -30.75
CA MET A 34 -50.51 5.03 -30.54
C MET A 34 -50.93 5.75 -31.83
N LYS A 35 -52.19 5.57 -32.24
CA LYS A 35 -52.77 6.19 -33.44
C LYS A 35 -53.74 7.31 -33.06
N GLU A 36 -53.86 8.31 -33.92
CA GLU A 36 -54.82 9.42 -33.78
C GLU A 36 -54.65 10.25 -32.50
N VAL A 37 -53.40 10.41 -32.03
CA VAL A 37 -53.08 11.15 -30.80
C VAL A 37 -53.29 12.66 -30.99
N VAL A 38 -54.08 13.26 -30.10
CA VAL A 38 -54.24 14.72 -30.00
C VAL A 38 -53.50 15.22 -28.75
N ARG A 39 -52.56 16.16 -28.92
CA ARG A 39 -51.87 16.79 -27.79
C ARG A 39 -52.80 17.77 -27.08
N GLY A 40 -53.04 17.53 -25.79
CA GLY A 40 -53.86 18.36 -24.91
C GLY A 40 -53.05 19.42 -24.16
N ASN A 41 -53.34 19.60 -22.88
CA ASN A 41 -52.66 20.59 -22.05
C ASN A 41 -51.23 20.16 -21.69
N GLU A 42 -50.36 21.15 -21.47
CA GLU A 42 -49.02 20.97 -20.89
C GLU A 42 -49.00 21.63 -19.51
N VAL A 43 -48.52 20.89 -18.51
CA VAL A 43 -48.45 21.35 -17.10
C VAL A 43 -47.07 21.05 -16.51
N LEU A 44 -46.70 21.74 -15.44
CA LEU A 44 -45.51 21.36 -14.65
C LEU A 44 -45.80 20.11 -13.81
N GLY A 45 -44.77 19.30 -13.56
CA GLY A 45 -44.90 18.10 -12.74
C GLY A 45 -45.43 18.40 -11.34
N GLU A 46 -45.06 19.54 -10.75
CA GLU A 46 -45.58 20.02 -9.47
C GLU A 46 -47.11 20.15 -9.45
N GLU A 47 -47.74 20.48 -10.59
CA GLU A 47 -49.21 20.59 -10.69
C GLU A 47 -49.90 19.22 -10.70
N LEU A 48 -49.19 18.14 -11.03
CA LEU A 48 -49.71 16.78 -11.00
C LEU A 48 -49.63 16.16 -9.60
N VAL A 49 -48.72 16.65 -8.74
CA VAL A 49 -48.46 16.11 -7.40
C VAL A 49 -49.73 16.16 -6.54
N GLY A 50 -49.98 15.09 -5.81
CA GLY A 50 -51.18 14.92 -4.96
C GLY A 50 -52.42 14.40 -5.70
N SER A 51 -52.40 14.33 -7.03
CA SER A 51 -53.48 13.70 -7.80
C SER A 51 -53.63 12.22 -7.43
N ALA A 52 -54.86 11.75 -7.25
CA ALA A 52 -55.13 10.34 -6.96
C ALA A 52 -55.20 9.52 -8.24
N THR A 53 -54.41 8.44 -8.30
CA THR A 53 -54.43 7.44 -9.39
C THR A 53 -54.96 6.11 -8.85
N GLN A 54 -55.58 5.30 -9.71
CA GLN A 54 -56.05 3.96 -9.35
C GLN A 54 -55.01 2.92 -9.78
N HIS A 55 -54.72 1.94 -8.93
CA HIS A 55 -53.83 0.84 -9.29
C HIS A 55 -54.47 -0.04 -10.39
N PRO A 56 -53.71 -0.55 -11.39
CA PRO A 56 -54.28 -1.22 -12.56
C PRO A 56 -55.11 -2.49 -12.32
N PHE A 57 -54.90 -3.18 -11.19
CA PHE A 57 -55.59 -4.44 -10.87
C PHE A 57 -55.80 -4.70 -9.38
N ILE A 58 -55.41 -3.77 -8.51
CA ILE A 58 -55.66 -3.85 -7.07
C ILE A 58 -56.57 -2.67 -6.74
N ASP A 59 -57.58 -2.86 -5.90
CA ASP A 59 -58.47 -1.77 -5.52
C ASP A 59 -57.80 -0.83 -4.50
N ARG A 60 -56.82 -0.06 -4.99
CA ARG A 60 -55.99 0.85 -4.19
C ARG A 60 -55.74 2.15 -4.94
N LYS A 61 -55.97 3.27 -4.24
CA LYS A 61 -55.58 4.60 -4.73
C LYS A 61 -54.11 4.88 -4.38
N SER A 62 -53.39 5.48 -5.32
CA SER A 62 -51.98 5.88 -5.15
C SER A 62 -51.82 7.36 -5.52
N PRO A 63 -51.19 8.19 -4.67
CA PRO A 63 -50.95 9.60 -5.01
C PRO A 63 -49.81 9.73 -6.01
N VAL A 64 -49.84 10.80 -6.82
CA VAL A 64 -48.66 11.25 -7.58
C VAL A 64 -47.71 11.97 -6.62
N LEU A 65 -46.47 11.50 -6.53
CA LEU A 65 -45.43 12.06 -5.66
C LEU A 65 -44.45 12.92 -6.46
N SER A 66 -43.86 13.92 -5.78
CA SER A 66 -42.72 14.67 -6.30
C SER A 66 -41.42 13.89 -6.11
N ALA A 67 -40.60 13.78 -7.15
CA ALA A 67 -39.32 13.07 -7.12
C ALA A 67 -38.29 13.73 -8.03
N ASP A 68 -37.24 14.33 -7.45
CA ASP A 68 -36.20 15.07 -8.17
C ASP A 68 -35.23 14.16 -8.96
N TYR A 69 -35.22 12.86 -8.67
CA TYR A 69 -34.41 11.87 -9.39
C TYR A 69 -35.07 11.39 -10.70
N VAL A 70 -36.32 11.78 -10.97
CA VAL A 70 -37.01 11.43 -12.21
C VAL A 70 -36.41 12.23 -13.37
N THR A 71 -35.82 11.53 -14.34
CA THR A 71 -35.20 12.14 -15.53
C THR A 71 -36.10 12.08 -16.75
N MET A 72 -35.82 12.94 -17.73
CA MET A 72 -36.50 12.98 -19.04
C MET A 72 -35.70 12.30 -20.17
N ASP A 73 -34.74 11.44 -19.81
CA ASP A 73 -33.85 10.77 -20.77
C ASP A 73 -34.42 9.46 -21.31
N ALA A 74 -35.27 8.77 -20.55
CA ALA A 74 -35.82 7.46 -20.91
C ALA A 74 -37.17 7.18 -20.22
N GLY A 75 -37.93 6.23 -20.77
CA GLY A 75 -39.24 5.84 -20.25
C GLY A 75 -40.35 6.83 -20.62
N THR A 76 -41.25 7.10 -19.69
CA THR A 76 -42.41 7.99 -19.91
C THR A 76 -42.30 9.33 -19.19
N GLY A 77 -41.26 9.54 -18.38
CA GLY A 77 -41.16 10.65 -17.43
C GLY A 77 -42.02 10.48 -16.17
N CYS A 78 -42.82 9.40 -16.08
CA CYS A 78 -43.59 9.02 -14.90
C CYS A 78 -43.03 7.71 -14.33
N VAL A 79 -42.53 7.74 -13.10
CA VAL A 79 -41.88 6.58 -12.46
C VAL A 79 -42.82 5.97 -11.43
N HIS A 80 -43.04 4.65 -11.49
CA HIS A 80 -43.75 3.91 -10.45
C HIS A 80 -42.89 3.82 -9.19
N THR A 81 -43.48 3.98 -8.01
CA THR A 81 -42.77 3.93 -6.73
C THR A 81 -43.27 2.75 -5.91
N ALA A 82 -42.36 1.83 -5.59
CA ALA A 82 -42.59 0.68 -4.73
C ALA A 82 -41.56 0.68 -3.58
N PRO A 83 -41.87 1.29 -2.42
CA PRO A 83 -40.90 1.51 -1.35
C PRO A 83 -40.21 0.24 -0.83
N GLY A 84 -40.86 -0.92 -0.95
CA GLY A 84 -40.28 -2.22 -0.58
C GLY A 84 -39.21 -2.77 -1.55
N HIS A 85 -39.00 -2.15 -2.72
CA HIS A 85 -38.24 -2.75 -3.83
C HIS A 85 -37.22 -1.82 -4.51
N GLY A 86 -36.96 -0.63 -3.97
CA GLY A 86 -35.96 0.29 -4.52
C GLY A 86 -35.50 1.31 -3.49
N LEU A 87 -34.22 1.71 -3.53
CA LEU A 87 -33.68 2.65 -2.55
C LEU A 87 -34.29 4.05 -2.67
N GLU A 88 -34.37 4.59 -3.88
CA GLU A 88 -34.98 5.91 -4.15
C GLU A 88 -36.48 5.89 -3.81
N ASP A 89 -37.14 4.76 -4.09
CA ASP A 89 -38.54 4.54 -3.74
C ASP A 89 -38.75 4.43 -2.23
N TYR A 90 -37.85 3.77 -1.51
CA TYR A 90 -37.86 3.66 -0.06
C TYR A 90 -37.73 5.03 0.59
N LEU A 91 -36.75 5.84 0.15
CA LEU A 91 -36.55 7.20 0.64
C LEU A 91 -37.76 8.10 0.33
N THR A 92 -38.31 8.01 -0.87
CA THR A 92 -39.53 8.75 -1.26
C THR A 92 -40.74 8.30 -0.45
N GLY A 93 -40.84 6.99 -0.18
CA GLY A 93 -41.88 6.40 0.66
C GLY A 93 -41.82 6.95 2.08
N ILE A 94 -40.65 6.94 2.72
CA ILE A 94 -40.44 7.53 4.05
C ILE A 94 -40.80 9.02 4.06
N ALA A 95 -40.27 9.79 3.10
CA ALA A 95 -40.49 11.24 3.05
C ALA A 95 -41.98 11.62 2.90
N ASN A 96 -42.79 10.73 2.32
CA ASN A 96 -44.22 10.93 2.10
C ASN A 96 -45.10 10.05 3.01
N ASN A 97 -44.52 9.43 4.04
CA ASN A 97 -45.21 8.57 5.01
C ASN A 97 -46.05 7.46 4.35
N LEU A 98 -45.49 6.83 3.31
CA LEU A 98 -46.04 5.64 2.68
C LEU A 98 -45.62 4.39 3.43
N ASP A 99 -46.49 3.39 3.45
CA ASP A 99 -46.17 2.06 3.95
C ASP A 99 -45.05 1.44 3.09
N ILE A 100 -44.07 0.80 3.76
CA ILE A 100 -42.95 0.12 3.08
C ILE A 100 -43.41 -1.27 2.64
N TYR A 101 -44.39 -1.26 1.75
CA TYR A 101 -45.09 -2.45 1.33
C TYR A 101 -44.17 -3.38 0.52
N CYS A 102 -44.00 -4.61 1.01
CA CYS A 102 -43.16 -5.62 0.40
C CYS A 102 -43.83 -7.01 0.50
N PRO A 103 -44.62 -7.43 -0.50
CA PRO A 103 -45.41 -8.65 -0.43
C PRO A 103 -44.61 -9.89 -0.84
N LEU A 104 -43.35 -10.02 -0.43
CA LEU A 104 -42.48 -11.15 -0.78
C LEU A 104 -41.97 -11.88 0.46
N ASP A 105 -42.06 -13.22 0.42
CA ASP A 105 -41.48 -14.09 1.43
C ASP A 105 -39.96 -14.31 1.27
N ASP A 106 -39.36 -15.05 2.20
CA ASP A 106 -37.94 -15.42 2.23
C ASP A 106 -37.45 -16.22 1.01
N HIS A 107 -38.36 -16.83 0.26
CA HIS A 107 -38.06 -17.58 -0.95
C HIS A 107 -38.20 -16.73 -2.24
N GLY A 108 -38.56 -15.45 -2.09
CA GLY A 108 -38.82 -14.56 -3.22
C GLY A 108 -40.11 -14.95 -3.95
N CYS A 109 -41.13 -15.36 -3.21
CA CYS A 109 -42.47 -15.63 -3.70
C CYS A 109 -43.46 -14.63 -3.11
N TYR A 110 -44.53 -14.32 -3.84
CA TYR A 110 -45.58 -13.46 -3.30
C TYR A 110 -46.26 -14.09 -2.08
N SER A 111 -46.39 -13.32 -1.00
CA SER A 111 -47.09 -13.73 0.21
C SER A 111 -48.60 -13.50 0.09
N ASP A 112 -49.39 -14.30 0.82
CA ASP A 112 -50.81 -14.05 1.01
C ASP A 112 -51.00 -13.04 2.13
N ASP A 113 -51.27 -11.79 1.76
CA ASP A 113 -51.50 -10.67 2.68
C ASP A 113 -52.92 -10.09 2.55
N GLY A 114 -53.79 -10.78 1.78
CA GLY A 114 -55.14 -10.34 1.45
C GLY A 114 -55.24 -9.17 0.45
N GLN A 115 -54.12 -8.57 0.01
CA GLN A 115 -54.08 -7.53 -1.03
C GLN A 115 -53.59 -8.08 -2.38
N ILE A 116 -52.69 -9.06 -2.35
CA ILE A 116 -52.20 -9.74 -3.54
C ILE A 116 -53.30 -10.64 -4.12
N PRO A 117 -53.58 -10.58 -5.44
CA PRO A 117 -54.52 -11.50 -6.09
C PRO A 117 -54.13 -12.96 -5.83
N ASP A 118 -55.11 -13.83 -5.55
CA ASP A 118 -54.93 -15.29 -5.31
C ASP A 118 -54.05 -15.96 -6.37
N ASP A 119 -54.15 -15.45 -7.61
CA ASP A 119 -53.37 -15.89 -8.73
C ASP A 119 -51.86 -15.66 -8.56
N LEU A 120 -51.43 -14.59 -7.90
CA LEU A 120 -50.02 -14.28 -7.69
C LEU A 120 -49.44 -14.92 -6.43
N VAL A 121 -50.27 -15.26 -5.44
CA VAL A 121 -49.83 -15.87 -4.18
C VAL A 121 -48.98 -17.12 -4.42
N GLY A 122 -47.81 -17.18 -3.80
CA GLY A 122 -46.83 -18.27 -3.92
C GLY A 122 -46.02 -18.28 -5.22
N VAL A 123 -46.26 -17.34 -6.14
CA VAL A 123 -45.52 -17.27 -7.42
C VAL A 123 -44.19 -16.55 -7.20
N SER A 124 -43.11 -17.15 -7.71
CA SER A 124 -41.74 -16.63 -7.55
C SER A 124 -41.44 -15.45 -8.48
N VAL A 125 -40.77 -14.42 -7.93
CA VAL A 125 -40.22 -13.27 -8.67
C VAL A 125 -38.80 -13.49 -9.18
N LEU A 126 -38.18 -14.61 -8.82
CA LEU A 126 -36.81 -14.91 -9.24
C LEU A 126 -36.77 -15.34 -10.70
N GLU A 127 -35.84 -14.73 -11.45
CA GLU A 127 -35.56 -15.09 -12.83
C GLU A 127 -35.07 -16.54 -12.93
N LYS A 128 -35.67 -17.31 -13.85
CA LYS A 128 -35.26 -18.68 -14.20
C LYS A 128 -34.92 -18.75 -15.69
N ALA A 129 -34.47 -19.92 -16.16
CA ALA A 129 -34.10 -20.12 -17.58
C ALA A 129 -35.25 -19.82 -18.57
N ASN A 130 -36.50 -19.88 -18.11
CA ASN A 130 -37.72 -19.59 -18.87
C ASN A 130 -38.33 -18.22 -18.55
N GLY A 131 -37.56 -17.31 -17.96
CA GLY A 131 -37.98 -15.99 -17.50
C GLY A 131 -38.50 -15.97 -16.07
N CYS A 132 -39.05 -14.84 -15.65
CA CYS A 132 -39.68 -14.65 -14.34
C CYS A 132 -41.18 -15.05 -14.38
N PRO A 133 -41.61 -16.08 -13.61
CA PRO A 133 -43.01 -16.53 -13.57
C PRO A 133 -43.98 -15.44 -13.10
N ALA A 134 -43.60 -14.66 -12.08
CA ALA A 134 -44.40 -13.56 -11.57
C ALA A 134 -44.66 -12.49 -12.64
N ASN A 135 -43.61 -12.06 -13.36
CA ASN A 135 -43.73 -11.04 -14.40
C ASN A 135 -44.69 -11.48 -15.51
N GLN A 136 -44.61 -12.75 -15.96
CA GLN A 136 -45.53 -13.30 -16.96
C GLN A 136 -46.99 -13.27 -16.50
N LYS A 137 -47.24 -13.57 -15.22
CA LYS A 137 -48.59 -13.57 -14.66
C LYS A 137 -49.14 -12.15 -14.48
N VAL A 138 -48.32 -11.21 -14.01
CA VAL A 138 -48.69 -9.78 -13.92
C VAL A 138 -49.01 -9.20 -15.31
N LEU A 139 -48.20 -9.49 -16.33
CA LEU A 139 -48.48 -9.06 -17.71
C LEU A 139 -49.80 -9.62 -18.24
N SER A 140 -50.12 -10.88 -17.90
CA SER A 140 -51.40 -11.49 -18.26
C SER A 140 -52.59 -10.79 -17.61
N ILE A 141 -52.46 -10.41 -16.33
CA ILE A 141 -53.50 -9.64 -15.59
C ILE A 141 -53.68 -8.25 -16.20
N LEU A 142 -52.58 -7.53 -16.47
CA LEU A 142 -52.63 -6.19 -17.07
C LEU A 142 -53.26 -6.20 -18.45
N SER A 143 -52.92 -7.21 -19.27
CA SER A 143 -53.50 -7.42 -20.59
C SER A 143 -55.00 -7.70 -20.51
N ALA A 144 -55.43 -8.61 -19.62
CA ALA A 144 -56.84 -8.94 -19.41
C ALA A 144 -57.67 -7.74 -18.94
N ASN A 145 -57.07 -6.86 -18.13
CA ASN A 145 -57.73 -5.66 -17.61
C ASN A 145 -57.62 -4.44 -18.54
N GLY A 146 -56.98 -4.55 -19.71
CA GLY A 146 -56.85 -3.43 -20.65
C GLY A 146 -55.94 -2.28 -20.19
N HIS A 147 -55.05 -2.52 -19.21
CA HIS A 147 -54.11 -1.52 -18.68
C HIS A 147 -52.69 -1.68 -19.24
N LEU A 148 -52.49 -2.59 -20.20
CA LEU A 148 -51.22 -2.83 -20.87
C LEU A 148 -51.18 -2.07 -22.21
N LEU A 149 -50.33 -1.05 -22.32
CA LEU A 149 -50.18 -0.26 -23.54
C LEU A 149 -49.22 -0.89 -24.55
N ALA A 150 -48.08 -1.40 -24.09
CA ALA A 150 -47.06 -2.04 -24.93
C ALA A 150 -46.17 -2.99 -24.13
N ILE A 151 -45.52 -3.92 -24.82
CA ILE A 151 -44.49 -4.82 -24.28
C ILE A 151 -43.27 -4.75 -25.19
N HIS A 152 -42.10 -4.52 -24.60
CA HIS A 152 -40.81 -4.51 -25.29
C HIS A 152 -39.76 -5.27 -24.47
N ASP A 153 -38.83 -5.94 -25.16
CA ASP A 153 -37.70 -6.61 -24.53
C ASP A 153 -36.53 -5.63 -24.35
N HIS A 154 -36.02 -5.51 -23.12
CA HIS A 154 -34.92 -4.60 -22.79
C HIS A 154 -33.67 -5.38 -22.34
N HIS A 155 -32.56 -5.17 -23.04
CA HIS A 155 -31.26 -5.72 -22.64
C HIS A 155 -30.47 -4.66 -21.88
N HIS A 156 -30.20 -4.92 -20.60
CA HIS A 156 -29.44 -4.01 -19.74
C HIS A 156 -28.53 -4.76 -18.76
N GLN A 157 -27.67 -4.01 -18.06
CA GLN A 157 -26.92 -4.57 -16.95
C GLN A 157 -27.81 -4.66 -15.72
N TYR A 158 -27.83 -5.84 -15.08
CA TYR A 158 -28.62 -6.10 -13.89
C TYR A 158 -27.73 -6.69 -12.78
N PRO A 159 -27.96 -6.36 -11.50
CA PRO A 159 -27.16 -6.90 -10.41
C PRO A 159 -27.36 -8.42 -10.26
N HIS A 160 -26.25 -9.13 -10.07
CA HIS A 160 -26.24 -10.56 -9.82
C HIS A 160 -25.43 -10.86 -8.57
N CYS A 161 -25.81 -11.91 -7.84
CA CYS A 161 -25.04 -12.38 -6.71
C CYS A 161 -23.63 -12.73 -7.17
N TRP A 162 -22.62 -12.09 -6.60
CA TRP A 162 -21.22 -12.25 -7.04
C TRP A 162 -20.72 -13.69 -6.90
N ARG A 163 -21.34 -14.49 -6.03
CA ARG A 163 -21.02 -15.90 -5.78
C ARG A 163 -21.84 -16.86 -6.64
N SER A 164 -23.18 -16.83 -6.56
CA SER A 164 -24.05 -17.77 -7.29
C SER A 164 -24.30 -17.38 -8.75
N LYS A 165 -24.01 -16.12 -9.12
CA LYS A 165 -24.30 -15.53 -10.43
C LYS A 165 -25.79 -15.52 -10.78
N THR A 166 -26.68 -15.65 -9.81
CA THR A 166 -28.13 -15.50 -9.99
C THR A 166 -28.55 -14.03 -9.88
N PRO A 167 -29.58 -13.56 -10.59
CA PRO A 167 -30.14 -12.22 -10.40
C PRO A 167 -30.56 -11.98 -8.95
N VAL A 168 -30.38 -10.76 -8.47
CA VAL A 168 -30.83 -10.35 -7.12
C VAL A 168 -32.07 -9.49 -7.22
N VAL A 169 -32.92 -9.53 -6.20
CA VAL A 169 -34.08 -8.64 -6.07
C VAL A 169 -33.89 -7.75 -4.85
N PHE A 170 -34.39 -6.52 -4.93
CA PHE A 170 -34.44 -5.63 -3.79
C PHE A 170 -35.69 -5.93 -2.97
N ARG A 171 -35.50 -6.11 -1.66
CA ARG A 171 -36.56 -6.40 -0.70
C ARG A 171 -36.31 -5.61 0.57
N ALA A 172 -37.33 -4.93 1.08
CA ALA A 172 -37.30 -4.34 2.41
C ALA A 172 -37.32 -5.47 3.46
N MET A 173 -36.47 -5.31 4.46
CA MET A 173 -36.25 -6.28 5.53
C MET A 173 -36.01 -5.52 6.82
N ASP A 174 -36.46 -6.09 7.93
CA ASP A 174 -36.00 -5.64 9.24
C ASP A 174 -34.51 -5.92 9.36
N GLN A 175 -33.75 -4.90 9.71
CA GLN A 175 -32.30 -4.95 9.84
C GLN A 175 -31.87 -4.05 11.00
N TRP A 176 -30.75 -4.41 11.61
CA TRP A 176 -30.10 -3.61 12.63
C TRP A 176 -29.16 -2.59 12.01
N PHE A 177 -29.27 -1.35 12.47
CA PHE A 177 -28.44 -0.24 12.03
C PHE A 177 -27.76 0.46 13.20
N VAL A 178 -26.53 0.90 12.99
CA VAL A 178 -25.89 1.92 13.84
C VAL A 178 -26.17 3.28 13.23
N ALA A 179 -26.89 4.10 13.99
CA ALA A 179 -27.21 5.47 13.62
C ALA A 179 -25.95 6.34 13.65
N LEU A 180 -25.45 6.78 12.50
CA LEU A 180 -24.19 7.50 12.40
C LEU A 180 -24.33 9.00 12.68
N ASP A 181 -25.51 9.56 12.47
CA ASP A 181 -25.80 10.98 12.71
C ASP A 181 -26.32 11.25 14.13
N LYS A 182 -26.72 10.19 14.85
CA LYS A 182 -27.19 10.31 16.22
C LYS A 182 -26.05 10.80 17.12
N ASP A 183 -26.38 11.76 18.00
CA ASP A 183 -25.45 12.36 18.97
C ASP A 183 -24.16 12.94 18.33
N GLY A 184 -24.24 13.35 17.05
CA GLY A 184 -23.13 13.95 16.31
C GLY A 184 -21.95 13.00 16.10
N LEU A 185 -22.15 11.68 16.11
CA LEU A 185 -21.08 10.69 15.94
C LEU A 185 -20.30 10.92 14.64
N ARG A 186 -20.98 11.20 13.52
CA ARG A 186 -20.32 11.51 12.24
C ARG A 186 -19.36 12.69 12.35
N ASP A 187 -19.82 13.80 12.89
CA ASP A 187 -19.02 15.02 13.02
C ASP A 187 -17.82 14.81 13.94
N ARG A 188 -18.02 14.15 15.09
CA ARG A 188 -16.91 13.81 16.01
C ARG A 188 -15.88 12.89 15.37
N SER A 189 -16.31 11.92 14.57
CA SER A 189 -15.39 11.03 13.85
C SER A 189 -14.61 11.77 12.77
N MET A 190 -15.22 12.74 12.08
CA MET A 190 -14.52 13.59 11.12
C MET A 190 -13.50 14.49 11.80
N GLU A 191 -13.82 15.03 12.98
CA GLU A 191 -12.88 15.82 13.78
C GLU A 191 -11.69 14.97 14.27
N ALA A 192 -11.95 13.76 14.78
CA ALA A 192 -10.90 12.84 15.21
C ALA A 192 -9.94 12.48 14.05
N VAL A 193 -10.49 12.22 12.86
CA VAL A 193 -9.69 11.97 11.64
C VAL A 193 -8.86 13.17 11.20
N ALA A 194 -9.26 14.39 11.54
CA ALA A 194 -8.47 15.58 11.24
C ALA A 194 -7.11 15.58 11.98
N GLY A 195 -7.05 14.92 13.14
CA GLY A 195 -5.83 14.76 13.95
C GLY A 195 -4.93 13.58 13.54
N VAL A 196 -5.34 12.76 12.56
CA VAL A 196 -4.59 11.58 12.09
C VAL A 196 -3.68 11.99 10.93
N SER A 197 -2.40 11.58 10.97
CA SER A 197 -1.48 11.79 9.84
C SER A 197 -1.65 10.71 8.77
N PHE A 198 -1.73 11.09 7.50
CA PHE A 198 -1.91 10.17 6.37
C PHE A 198 -0.68 10.16 5.47
N THR A 199 -0.23 8.97 5.10
CA THR A 199 0.78 8.77 4.05
C THR A 199 0.20 7.81 3.01
N PRO A 200 -0.19 8.28 1.81
CA PRO A 200 -0.10 9.66 1.30
C PRO A 200 -1.22 10.60 1.79
N ASP A 201 -0.97 11.91 1.75
CA ASP A 201 -1.86 12.98 2.25
C ASP A 201 -3.28 12.94 1.69
N TRP A 202 -3.47 12.48 0.44
CA TRP A 202 -4.80 12.39 -0.16
C TRP A 202 -5.74 11.40 0.57
N GLY A 203 -5.18 10.47 1.36
CA GLY A 203 -5.95 9.49 2.14
C GLY A 203 -6.96 10.14 3.09
N GLN A 204 -6.60 11.30 3.66
CA GLN A 204 -7.47 12.05 4.56
C GLN A 204 -8.75 12.53 3.86
N ASN A 205 -8.61 13.11 2.66
CA ASN A 205 -9.77 13.55 1.87
C ASN A 205 -10.63 12.36 1.44
N ARG A 206 -10.00 11.22 1.14
CA ARG A 206 -10.70 10.01 0.72
C ARG A 206 -11.55 9.42 1.84
N ILE A 207 -10.98 9.24 3.04
CA ILE A 207 -11.76 8.72 4.18
C ILE A 207 -12.85 9.72 4.58
N ARG A 208 -12.55 11.02 4.59
CA ARG A 208 -13.54 12.07 4.90
C ARG A 208 -14.75 12.01 3.96
N GLY A 209 -14.52 11.94 2.64
CA GLY A 209 -15.62 11.81 1.68
C GLY A 209 -16.49 10.57 1.94
N PHE A 210 -15.86 9.44 2.33
CA PHE A 210 -16.61 8.24 2.72
C PHE A 210 -17.32 8.36 4.07
N LEU A 211 -16.87 9.20 5.00
CA LEU A 211 -17.58 9.47 6.25
C LEU A 211 -18.78 10.40 6.00
N GLU A 212 -18.61 11.44 5.18
CA GLU A 212 -19.65 12.42 4.84
C GLU A 212 -20.84 11.77 4.11
N SER A 213 -20.59 10.85 3.16
CA SER A 213 -21.65 10.29 2.32
C SER A 213 -22.25 8.97 2.84
N ARG A 214 -21.76 8.41 3.95
CA ARG A 214 -22.17 7.07 4.39
C ARG A 214 -23.55 7.11 5.05
N PRO A 215 -24.53 6.31 4.62
CA PRO A 215 -25.78 6.16 5.35
C PRO A 215 -25.55 5.39 6.66
N ASP A 216 -26.58 5.28 7.49
CA ASP A 216 -26.55 4.45 8.69
C ASP A 216 -25.99 3.05 8.40
N TRP A 217 -25.13 2.57 9.29
CA TRP A 217 -24.40 1.35 9.04
C TRP A 217 -25.30 0.15 9.34
N CYS A 218 -25.72 -0.57 8.31
CA CYS A 218 -26.42 -1.85 8.48
C CYS A 218 -25.46 -2.93 9.00
N ILE A 219 -25.70 -3.38 10.22
CA ILE A 219 -24.81 -4.29 10.97
C ILE A 219 -25.33 -5.73 11.02
N SER A 220 -26.58 -6.00 10.68
CA SER A 220 -27.14 -7.37 10.67
C SER A 220 -26.89 -8.10 9.36
N ARG A 221 -26.68 -9.42 9.44
CA ARG A 221 -26.53 -10.34 8.32
C ARG A 221 -27.26 -11.64 8.64
N GLN A 222 -28.09 -12.10 7.71
CA GLN A 222 -28.79 -13.39 7.79
C GLN A 222 -27.84 -14.52 7.35
N ARG A 223 -26.86 -14.84 8.20
CA ARG A 223 -25.82 -15.85 7.92
C ARG A 223 -25.66 -16.79 9.10
N ALA A 224 -25.30 -18.04 8.80
CA ALA A 224 -25.05 -19.07 9.80
C ALA A 224 -23.65 -18.98 10.45
N TRP A 225 -22.75 -18.14 9.93
CA TRP A 225 -21.39 -17.97 10.45
C TRP A 225 -21.09 -16.49 10.69
N GLY A 226 -20.89 -16.12 11.95
CA GLY A 226 -20.60 -14.77 12.42
C GLY A 226 -20.91 -14.63 13.91
N VAL A 227 -20.50 -13.51 14.51
CA VAL A 227 -20.85 -13.16 15.90
C VAL A 227 -22.35 -12.86 15.94
N PRO A 228 -23.15 -13.47 16.82
CA PRO A 228 -24.59 -13.21 16.89
C PRO A 228 -24.88 -11.80 17.39
N ILE A 229 -26.00 -11.21 16.95
CA ILE A 229 -26.56 -10.03 17.63
C ILE A 229 -27.31 -10.53 18.87
N PRO A 230 -26.91 -10.14 20.10
CA PRO A 230 -27.48 -10.67 21.34
C PRO A 230 -28.84 -10.03 21.65
N VAL A 231 -29.83 -10.28 20.80
CA VAL A 231 -31.19 -9.76 20.91
C VAL A 231 -32.20 -10.89 21.11
N PHE A 232 -33.25 -10.62 21.88
CA PHE A 232 -34.42 -11.49 21.99
C PHE A 232 -35.66 -10.77 21.42
N TYR A 233 -36.63 -11.53 20.95
CA TYR A 233 -37.90 -11.04 20.44
C TYR A 233 -39.05 -11.67 21.22
N ASP A 234 -40.12 -10.92 21.49
CA ASP A 234 -41.35 -11.52 22.00
C ASP A 234 -42.21 -12.13 20.88
N GLN A 235 -43.40 -12.62 21.26
CA GLN A 235 -44.37 -13.19 20.32
C GLN A 235 -44.93 -12.19 19.28
N ASP A 236 -44.82 -10.89 19.54
CA ASP A 236 -45.31 -9.82 18.67
C ASP A 236 -44.18 -9.25 17.77
N GLY A 237 -42.94 -9.71 17.96
CA GLY A 237 -41.76 -9.29 17.21
C GLY A 237 -41.02 -8.08 17.79
N GLU A 238 -41.38 -7.65 19.01
CA GLU A 238 -40.70 -6.52 19.67
C GLU A 238 -39.32 -6.95 20.19
N PRO A 239 -38.25 -6.18 19.91
CA PRO A 239 -36.90 -6.54 20.32
C PRO A 239 -36.57 -6.13 21.77
N LEU A 240 -36.11 -7.09 22.57
CA LEU A 240 -35.40 -6.89 23.82
C LEU A 240 -33.89 -6.79 23.53
N LEU A 241 -33.40 -5.57 23.45
CA LEU A 241 -31.98 -5.25 23.35
C LEU A 241 -31.62 -4.23 24.43
N ASP A 242 -31.03 -4.71 25.53
CA ASP A 242 -30.71 -3.92 26.71
C ASP A 242 -29.21 -4.00 27.07
N HIS A 243 -28.68 -2.91 27.62
CA HIS A 243 -27.27 -2.80 27.99
C HIS A 243 -26.82 -3.88 28.98
N ASP A 244 -27.56 -4.08 30.08
CA ASP A 244 -27.16 -4.99 31.14
C ASP A 244 -27.30 -6.44 30.67
N LEU A 245 -28.31 -6.72 29.83
CA LEU A 245 -28.46 -8.02 29.16
C LEU A 245 -27.28 -8.34 28.24
N ILE A 246 -26.83 -7.38 27.43
CA ILE A 246 -25.69 -7.56 26.52
C ILE A 246 -24.43 -7.88 27.31
N LEU A 247 -24.15 -7.15 28.39
CA LEU A 247 -22.98 -7.42 29.23
C LEU A 247 -23.06 -8.80 29.88
N PHE A 248 -24.23 -9.16 30.42
CA PHE A 248 -24.44 -10.47 31.00
C PHE A 248 -24.21 -11.63 30.01
N LEU A 249 -24.69 -11.48 28.77
CA LEU A 249 -24.47 -12.47 27.71
C LEU A 249 -23.01 -12.49 27.24
N SER A 250 -22.36 -11.33 27.19
CA SER A 250 -20.94 -11.21 26.86
C SER A 250 -20.08 -12.04 27.82
N ASP A 251 -20.34 -11.97 29.13
CA ASP A 251 -19.61 -12.74 30.14
C ASP A 251 -19.76 -14.27 29.93
N LYS A 252 -20.96 -14.71 29.52
CA LYS A 252 -21.20 -16.13 29.17
C LYS A 252 -20.45 -16.53 27.90
N ILE A 253 -20.50 -15.70 26.87
CA ILE A 253 -19.84 -15.93 25.58
C ILE A 253 -18.32 -15.94 25.73
N GLU A 254 -17.75 -15.11 26.60
CA GLU A 254 -16.31 -15.11 26.90
C GLU A 254 -15.84 -16.46 27.45
N GLN A 255 -16.67 -17.12 28.28
CA GLN A 255 -16.35 -18.41 28.88
C GLN A 255 -16.63 -19.60 27.97
N GLN A 256 -17.72 -19.56 27.19
CA GLN A 256 -18.23 -20.71 26.44
C GLN A 256 -17.98 -20.63 24.92
N GLY A 257 -17.58 -19.47 24.41
CA GLY A 257 -17.46 -19.17 22.99
C GLY A 257 -18.77 -18.77 22.33
N THR A 258 -18.68 -18.24 21.10
CA THR A 258 -19.84 -17.73 20.33
C THR A 258 -20.85 -18.81 19.96
N ASP A 259 -20.42 -20.07 19.81
CA ASP A 259 -21.28 -21.21 19.50
C ASP A 259 -22.32 -21.48 20.61
N TYR A 260 -22.05 -20.99 21.83
CA TYR A 260 -22.99 -21.08 22.95
C TYR A 260 -24.32 -20.37 22.64
N TRP A 261 -24.31 -19.25 21.90
CA TRP A 261 -25.56 -18.60 21.48
C TRP A 261 -26.41 -19.51 20.60
N PHE A 262 -25.79 -20.23 19.66
CA PHE A 262 -26.51 -21.04 18.68
C PHE A 262 -26.98 -22.38 19.26
N SER A 263 -26.16 -23.01 20.09
CA SER A 263 -26.39 -24.36 20.63
C SER A 263 -27.27 -24.41 21.88
N THR A 264 -27.51 -23.28 22.54
CA THR A 264 -28.20 -23.20 23.84
C THR A 264 -29.63 -22.66 23.73
N SER A 265 -30.53 -23.07 24.61
CA SER A 265 -31.90 -22.56 24.66
C SER A 265 -31.98 -21.13 25.23
N GLU A 266 -33.06 -20.42 24.92
CA GLU A 266 -33.31 -19.06 25.42
C GLU A 266 -33.38 -19.03 26.96
N GLU A 267 -34.02 -20.01 27.58
CA GLU A 267 -34.11 -20.15 29.04
C GLU A 267 -32.73 -20.26 29.69
N GLU A 268 -31.82 -21.04 29.09
CA GLU A 268 -30.48 -21.23 29.62
C GLU A 268 -29.57 -20.02 29.34
N LEU A 269 -29.72 -19.37 28.19
CA LEU A 269 -29.04 -18.10 27.89
C LEU A 269 -29.41 -17.03 28.92
N LEU A 270 -30.70 -16.88 29.24
CA LEU A 270 -31.22 -15.90 30.20
C LEU A 270 -31.09 -16.35 31.66
N SER A 271 -30.74 -17.61 31.94
CA SER A 271 -30.61 -18.12 33.29
C SER A 271 -29.59 -17.33 34.11
N GLY A 272 -30.07 -16.68 35.18
CA GLY A 272 -29.27 -15.80 36.04
C GLY A 272 -29.44 -14.30 35.79
N PHE A 273 -30.16 -13.91 34.74
CA PHE A 273 -30.48 -12.51 34.45
C PHE A 273 -31.90 -12.16 34.92
N GLU A 274 -32.06 -11.01 35.59
CA GLU A 274 -33.39 -10.51 35.96
C GLU A 274 -33.97 -9.68 34.81
N LEU A 275 -34.97 -10.24 34.11
CA LEU A 275 -35.67 -9.53 33.04
C LEU A 275 -36.42 -8.29 33.58
N PRO A 276 -36.48 -7.18 32.81
CA PRO A 276 -37.33 -6.04 33.17
C PRO A 276 -38.80 -6.46 33.30
N ALA A 277 -39.57 -5.74 34.13
CA ALA A 277 -40.90 -6.16 34.54
C ALA A 277 -41.86 -6.41 33.36
N GLU A 278 -41.76 -5.61 32.31
CA GLU A 278 -42.55 -5.69 31.09
C GLU A 278 -42.22 -6.90 30.19
N TRP A 279 -41.11 -7.60 30.47
CA TRP A 279 -40.67 -8.79 29.73
C TRP A 279 -40.82 -10.10 30.50
N LYS A 280 -41.10 -10.07 31.82
CA LYS A 280 -41.13 -11.27 32.69
C LYS A 280 -42.17 -12.32 32.27
N ASP A 281 -43.30 -11.90 31.71
CA ASP A 281 -44.40 -12.79 31.31
C ASP A 281 -44.41 -13.10 29.79
N LYS A 282 -43.42 -12.62 29.04
CA LYS A 282 -43.35 -12.78 27.58
C LYS A 282 -42.57 -14.03 27.19
N VAL A 283 -42.93 -14.63 26.05
CA VAL A 283 -42.16 -15.74 25.47
C VAL A 283 -41.07 -15.16 24.59
N LEU A 284 -39.82 -15.32 25.01
CA LEU A 284 -38.66 -14.78 24.31
C LEU A 284 -38.06 -15.79 23.34
N LYS A 285 -37.75 -15.33 22.13
CA LYS A 285 -37.00 -16.06 21.10
C LYS A 285 -35.72 -15.33 20.77
N LYS A 286 -34.59 -16.03 20.74
CA LYS A 286 -33.31 -15.39 20.39
C LYS A 286 -33.26 -15.02 18.91
N GLY A 287 -32.61 -13.91 18.60
CA GLY A 287 -32.32 -13.50 17.23
C GLY A 287 -31.38 -14.47 16.51
N THR A 288 -31.55 -14.58 15.20
CA THR A 288 -30.74 -15.44 14.33
C THR A 288 -29.73 -14.65 13.47
N ASP A 289 -29.81 -13.32 13.51
CA ASP A 289 -28.90 -12.44 12.79
C ASP A 289 -27.49 -12.44 13.40
N THR A 290 -26.51 -12.30 12.51
CA THR A 290 -25.09 -12.12 12.85
C THR A 290 -24.64 -10.71 12.53
N LEU A 291 -23.59 -10.26 13.21
CA LEU A 291 -22.94 -8.98 12.96
C LEU A 291 -22.19 -9.00 11.62
N ASP A 292 -22.11 -7.82 11.01
CA ASP A 292 -21.28 -7.54 9.84
C ASP A 292 -19.80 -7.77 10.19
N VAL A 293 -19.06 -8.47 9.32
CA VAL A 293 -17.63 -8.80 9.54
C VAL A 293 -16.74 -7.56 9.67
N TRP A 294 -17.21 -6.40 9.23
CA TRP A 294 -16.55 -5.12 9.46
C TRP A 294 -16.62 -4.65 10.91
N ILE A 295 -17.60 -5.10 11.71
CA ILE A 295 -17.59 -4.92 13.17
C ILE A 295 -16.53 -5.80 13.78
N ASP A 296 -16.45 -7.08 13.41
CA ASP A 296 -15.47 -8.01 13.95
C ASP A 296 -14.05 -7.45 13.81
N SER A 297 -13.69 -7.07 12.57
CA SER A 297 -12.40 -6.44 12.28
C SER A 297 -12.30 -5.04 12.88
N GLY A 298 -13.38 -4.25 12.86
CA GLY A 298 -13.41 -2.91 13.44
C GLY A 298 -13.13 -2.90 14.95
N CYS A 299 -13.57 -3.92 15.67
CA CYS A 299 -13.34 -4.06 17.11
C CYS A 299 -11.92 -4.56 17.47
N SER A 300 -11.05 -4.84 16.49
CA SER A 300 -9.67 -5.29 16.74
C SER A 300 -8.84 -4.34 17.60
N HIS A 301 -9.07 -3.03 17.54
CA HIS A 301 -8.38 -2.08 18.43
C HIS A 301 -8.72 -2.31 19.91
N ARG A 302 -9.93 -2.79 20.20
CA ARG A 302 -10.32 -3.16 21.56
C ARG A 302 -9.77 -4.53 21.93
N SER A 303 -10.09 -5.54 21.13
CA SER A 303 -9.78 -6.94 21.44
C SER A 303 -8.31 -7.29 21.38
N VAL A 304 -7.50 -6.50 20.66
CA VAL A 304 -6.05 -6.71 20.56
C VAL A 304 -5.28 -5.64 21.32
N LEU A 305 -5.59 -4.35 21.15
CA LEU A 305 -4.72 -3.30 21.71
C LEU A 305 -5.05 -2.94 23.15
N LYS A 306 -6.33 -2.86 23.52
CA LYS A 306 -6.70 -2.47 24.90
C LYS A 306 -6.57 -3.61 25.91
N GLU A 307 -6.70 -4.85 25.47
CA GLU A 307 -6.61 -6.04 26.34
C GLU A 307 -5.17 -6.56 26.49
N ASN A 308 -4.20 -5.97 25.76
CA ASN A 308 -2.80 -6.40 25.79
C ASN A 308 -1.87 -5.29 26.30
N ALA A 309 -1.21 -5.56 27.44
CA ALA A 309 -0.30 -4.62 28.08
C ALA A 309 1.01 -4.37 27.31
N GLU A 310 1.35 -5.19 26.32
CA GLU A 310 2.57 -5.07 25.50
C GLU A 310 2.41 -4.08 24.34
N VAL A 311 1.19 -3.65 24.06
CA VAL A 311 0.86 -2.73 22.94
C VAL A 311 0.12 -1.51 23.47
N THR A 312 0.00 -0.49 22.62
CA THR A 312 -0.61 0.79 23.00
C THR A 312 -1.86 1.07 22.19
N TRP A 313 -2.83 1.71 22.84
CA TRP A 313 -4.00 2.31 22.22
C TRP A 313 -3.99 3.82 22.50
N PRO A 314 -4.16 4.69 21.48
CA PRO A 314 -4.27 4.38 20.04
C PRO A 314 -2.98 3.80 19.44
N ALA A 315 -3.11 3.02 18.35
CA ALA A 315 -1.96 2.48 17.62
C ALA A 315 -1.15 3.58 16.95
N ASP A 316 0.18 3.43 16.88
CA ASP A 316 1.04 4.39 16.19
C ASP A 316 0.88 4.41 14.68
N LEU A 317 0.48 3.28 14.08
CA LEU A 317 0.31 3.14 12.64
C LEU A 317 -0.72 2.05 12.30
N TYR A 318 -1.67 2.38 11.43
CA TYR A 318 -2.44 1.41 10.64
C TYR A 318 -1.89 1.41 9.21
N LEU A 319 -1.65 0.23 8.64
CA LEU A 319 -1.00 0.05 7.32
C LEU A 319 -1.80 -0.96 6.50
N GLU A 320 -2.50 -0.51 5.46
CA GLU A 320 -3.28 -1.41 4.59
C GLU A 320 -3.49 -0.84 3.17
N GLY A 321 -4.11 -1.65 2.30
CA GLY A 321 -4.47 -1.28 0.94
C GLY A 321 -5.50 -0.15 0.84
N SER A 322 -5.52 0.52 -0.32
CA SER A 322 -6.40 1.67 -0.55
C SER A 322 -7.91 1.39 -0.43
N ASP A 323 -8.33 0.13 -0.53
CA ASP A 323 -9.70 -0.33 -0.29
C ASP A 323 -10.14 -0.21 1.17
N GLN A 324 -9.21 -0.20 2.12
CA GLN A 324 -9.53 -0.15 3.55
C GLN A 324 -10.03 1.21 4.04
N HIS A 325 -9.95 2.26 3.22
CA HIS A 325 -10.63 3.54 3.48
C HIS A 325 -12.15 3.41 3.62
N ARG A 326 -12.74 2.39 2.97
CA ARG A 326 -14.18 2.06 3.08
C ARG A 326 -14.43 0.80 3.93
N GLY A 327 -13.36 0.06 4.23
CA GLY A 327 -13.37 -1.15 5.03
C GLY A 327 -12.87 -0.88 6.45
N TRP A 328 -11.71 -1.47 6.76
CA TRP A 328 -11.21 -1.58 8.12
C TRP A 328 -10.83 -0.25 8.79
N PHE A 329 -10.28 0.72 8.06
CA PHE A 329 -9.96 2.04 8.65
C PHE A 329 -11.21 2.74 9.15
N GLN A 330 -12.30 2.65 8.38
CA GLN A 330 -13.57 3.27 8.69
C GLN A 330 -14.32 2.51 9.78
N SER A 331 -14.39 1.18 9.72
CA SER A 331 -15.09 0.40 10.75
C SER A 331 -14.37 0.46 12.11
N SER A 332 -13.04 0.47 12.11
CA SER A 332 -12.25 0.67 13.33
C SER A 332 -12.48 2.06 13.92
N LEU A 333 -12.53 3.11 13.09
CA LEU A 333 -12.86 4.46 13.54
C LEU A 333 -14.23 4.50 14.22
N TRP A 334 -15.28 3.99 13.55
CA TRP A 334 -16.64 4.06 14.11
C TRP A 334 -16.75 3.33 15.44
N THR A 335 -16.24 2.09 15.51
CA THR A 335 -16.30 1.31 16.75
C THR A 335 -15.48 1.95 17.87
N ALA A 336 -14.31 2.55 17.57
CA ALA A 336 -13.50 3.27 18.56
C ALA A 336 -14.16 4.56 19.03
N MET A 337 -14.77 5.33 18.13
CA MET A 337 -15.47 6.58 18.45
C MET A 337 -16.73 6.33 19.28
N VAL A 338 -17.45 5.24 19.01
CA VAL A 338 -18.61 4.80 19.81
C VAL A 338 -18.17 4.33 21.20
N ALA A 339 -17.14 3.48 21.28
CA ALA A 339 -16.75 2.85 22.55
C ALA A 339 -15.89 3.77 23.45
N PHE A 340 -15.04 4.60 22.86
CA PHE A 340 -13.97 5.32 23.56
C PHE A 340 -13.83 6.79 23.19
N GLY A 341 -14.49 7.26 22.14
CA GLY A 341 -14.52 8.67 21.76
C GLY A 341 -13.25 9.20 21.09
N ASP A 342 -12.34 8.34 20.64
CA ASP A 342 -11.11 8.72 19.94
C ASP A 342 -10.76 7.73 18.80
N ALA A 343 -9.97 8.17 17.83
CA ALA A 343 -9.51 7.33 16.72
C ALA A 343 -8.55 6.23 17.22
N PRO A 344 -8.61 5.01 16.67
CA PRO A 344 -7.80 3.90 17.15
C PRO A 344 -6.36 3.93 16.60
N TYR A 345 -6.00 4.95 15.82
CA TYR A 345 -4.71 5.10 15.16
C TYR A 345 -4.26 6.55 15.14
N ARG A 346 -2.95 6.79 15.28
CA ARG A 346 -2.31 8.10 15.12
C ARG A 346 -1.92 8.40 13.68
N ARG A 347 -1.59 7.36 12.93
CA ARG A 347 -1.16 7.46 11.52
C ARG A 347 -1.80 6.36 10.68
N ILE A 348 -2.12 6.70 9.44
CA ILE A 348 -2.52 5.75 8.40
C ILE A 348 -1.49 5.79 7.27
N LEU A 349 -0.93 4.64 6.93
CA LEU A 349 -0.16 4.43 5.72
C LEU A 349 -0.99 3.59 4.76
N THR A 350 -1.16 4.09 3.54
CA THR A 350 -1.92 3.39 2.49
C THR A 350 -1.02 3.00 1.32
N HIS A 351 -1.13 1.73 0.91
CA HIS A 351 -0.49 1.24 -0.30
C HIS A 351 -1.48 0.94 -1.44
N GLY A 352 -0.98 0.95 -2.68
CA GLY A 352 -1.70 0.50 -3.87
C GLY A 352 -1.82 -1.02 -3.95
N PHE A 353 -2.45 -1.50 -5.02
CA PHE A 353 -2.56 -2.93 -5.29
C PHE A 353 -1.37 -3.46 -6.08
N VAL A 354 -1.05 -4.73 -5.92
CA VAL A 354 -0.12 -5.41 -6.82
C VAL A 354 -0.80 -5.66 -8.16
N VAL A 355 -0.15 -5.21 -9.23
CA VAL A 355 -0.60 -5.30 -10.63
C VAL A 355 0.44 -6.02 -11.48
N ASP A 356 0.08 -6.46 -12.68
CA ASP A 356 1.05 -7.02 -13.62
C ASP A 356 2.03 -5.96 -14.16
N GLY A 357 2.99 -6.37 -14.98
CA GLY A 357 3.98 -5.48 -15.58
C GLY A 357 3.39 -4.38 -16.49
N ASP A 358 2.16 -4.56 -16.97
CA ASP A 358 1.43 -3.57 -17.80
C ASP A 358 0.47 -2.71 -16.96
N GLY A 359 0.46 -2.88 -15.63
CA GLY A 359 -0.41 -2.14 -14.70
C GLY A 359 -1.84 -2.66 -14.64
N ARG A 360 -2.12 -3.87 -15.13
CA ARG A 360 -3.46 -4.47 -15.09
C ARG A 360 -3.64 -5.34 -13.85
N LYS A 361 -4.88 -5.46 -13.40
CA LYS A 361 -5.24 -6.30 -12.26
C LYS A 361 -4.94 -7.76 -12.59
N ILE A 362 -4.15 -8.40 -11.72
CA ILE A 362 -3.83 -9.84 -11.85
C ILE A 362 -5.12 -10.65 -11.69
N SER A 363 -5.55 -11.30 -12.77
CA SER A 363 -6.76 -12.13 -12.81
C SER A 363 -6.42 -13.61 -12.82
N LYS A 364 -7.32 -14.45 -12.30
CA LYS A 364 -7.18 -15.92 -12.38
C LYS A 364 -7.32 -16.47 -13.81
N SER A 365 -7.83 -15.67 -14.75
CA SER A 365 -8.02 -16.04 -16.16
C SER A 365 -6.77 -15.88 -17.02
N ASP A 366 -5.78 -15.09 -16.59
CA ASP A 366 -4.53 -14.85 -17.33
C ASP A 366 -3.44 -15.91 -17.06
N GLY A 367 -3.83 -17.01 -16.41
CA GLY A 367 -2.94 -18.04 -15.87
C GLY A 367 -3.14 -18.20 -14.36
N LYS A 368 -2.53 -19.24 -13.75
CA LYS A 368 -2.53 -19.34 -12.29
C LYS A 368 -1.77 -18.12 -11.72
N PRO A 369 -2.39 -17.27 -10.89
CA PRO A 369 -1.66 -16.22 -10.20
C PRO A 369 -0.52 -16.86 -9.41
N GLN A 370 0.70 -16.42 -9.65
CA GLN A 370 1.86 -16.89 -8.89
C GLN A 370 1.67 -16.46 -7.43
N THR A 371 1.71 -17.42 -6.50
CA THR A 371 1.60 -17.14 -5.06
C THR A 371 2.90 -16.51 -4.54
N ALA A 372 2.83 -15.83 -3.41
CA ALA A 372 4.02 -15.31 -2.73
C ALA A 372 5.08 -16.43 -2.52
N ASP A 373 4.64 -17.62 -2.10
CA ASP A 373 5.52 -18.79 -1.90
C ASP A 373 6.27 -19.21 -3.16
N SER A 374 5.62 -19.12 -4.33
CA SER A 374 6.24 -19.44 -5.62
C SER A 374 7.41 -18.49 -5.91
N TYR A 375 7.20 -17.20 -5.69
CA TYR A 375 8.23 -16.19 -5.89
C TYR A 375 9.35 -16.29 -4.85
N VAL A 376 9.02 -16.54 -3.58
CA VAL A 376 10.01 -16.76 -2.51
C VAL A 376 10.89 -17.97 -2.84
N THR A 377 10.29 -19.06 -3.33
CA THR A 377 11.05 -20.26 -3.73
C THR A 377 11.98 -19.98 -4.91
N LYS A 378 11.53 -19.17 -5.89
CA LYS A 378 12.30 -18.87 -7.10
C LYS A 378 13.43 -17.86 -6.87
N TYR A 379 13.18 -16.81 -6.09
CA TYR A 379 14.09 -15.66 -5.96
C TYR A 379 14.68 -15.47 -4.57
N GLY A 380 14.06 -16.03 -3.53
CA GLY A 380 14.39 -15.77 -2.13
C GLY A 380 13.57 -14.62 -1.53
N ALA A 381 13.36 -14.67 -0.20
CA ALA A 381 12.55 -13.69 0.51
C ALA A 381 13.15 -12.27 0.45
N ASP A 382 14.47 -12.11 0.62
CA ASP A 382 15.12 -10.80 0.57
C ASP A 382 15.00 -10.12 -0.78
N VAL A 383 14.98 -10.88 -1.89
CA VAL A 383 14.79 -10.30 -3.22
C VAL A 383 13.38 -9.73 -3.36
N LEU A 384 12.36 -10.41 -2.83
CA LEU A 384 10.99 -9.87 -2.83
C LEU A 384 10.83 -8.68 -1.89
N ARG A 385 11.44 -8.72 -0.71
CA ARG A 385 11.43 -7.57 0.21
C ARG A 385 12.12 -6.35 -0.41
N LEU A 386 13.27 -6.57 -1.05
CA LEU A 386 13.99 -5.53 -1.78
C LEU A 386 13.16 -4.98 -2.94
N TRP A 387 12.42 -5.82 -3.67
CA TRP A 387 11.47 -5.38 -4.69
C TRP A 387 10.38 -4.49 -4.09
N VAL A 388 9.65 -4.95 -3.07
CA VAL A 388 8.59 -4.17 -2.40
C VAL A 388 9.14 -2.84 -1.90
N CYS A 389 10.33 -2.85 -1.27
CA CYS A 389 10.96 -1.63 -0.78
C CYS A 389 11.45 -0.73 -1.92
N SER A 390 11.72 -1.24 -3.12
CA SER A 390 12.19 -0.43 -4.26
C SER A 390 11.08 0.30 -5.01
N GLU A 391 9.83 -0.14 -4.81
CA GLU A 391 8.66 0.44 -5.48
C GLU A 391 8.04 1.58 -4.65
N ASP A 392 7.46 2.57 -5.33
CA ASP A 392 6.67 3.60 -4.67
C ASP A 392 5.26 3.05 -4.36
N PHE A 393 5.09 2.50 -3.15
CA PHE A 393 3.84 1.87 -2.71
C PHE A 393 2.62 2.79 -2.74
N ARG A 394 2.79 4.11 -2.85
CA ARG A 394 1.67 5.07 -2.93
C ARG A 394 0.85 4.90 -4.21
N ARG A 395 1.38 4.16 -5.18
CA ARG A 395 0.75 3.76 -6.44
C ARG A 395 0.58 2.24 -6.48
N ASP A 396 -0.13 1.75 -7.50
CA ASP A 396 -0.15 0.32 -7.78
C ASP A 396 1.27 -0.19 -8.09
N ILE A 397 1.57 -1.37 -7.58
CA ILE A 397 2.92 -1.93 -7.51
C ILE A 397 3.08 -2.97 -8.64
N PRO A 398 3.85 -2.67 -9.70
CA PRO A 398 4.00 -3.57 -10.83
C PRO A 398 4.87 -4.78 -10.48
N LEU A 399 4.43 -5.96 -10.91
CA LEU A 399 5.12 -7.22 -10.71
C LEU A 399 5.33 -7.94 -12.05
N SER A 400 6.59 -8.15 -12.42
CA SER A 400 6.98 -8.96 -13.58
C SER A 400 8.31 -9.67 -13.34
N ASP A 401 8.55 -10.77 -14.08
CA ASP A 401 9.82 -11.49 -14.04
C ASP A 401 11.01 -10.59 -14.47
N GLU A 402 10.76 -9.61 -15.35
CA GLU A 402 11.78 -8.64 -15.77
C GLU A 402 12.17 -7.72 -14.61
N ILE A 403 11.18 -7.13 -13.93
CA ILE A 403 11.38 -6.26 -12.75
C ILE A 403 12.17 -7.02 -11.68
N LEU A 404 11.72 -8.23 -11.32
CA LEU A 404 12.43 -9.07 -10.35
C LEU A 404 13.85 -9.42 -10.83
N GLY A 405 14.05 -9.64 -12.13
CA GLY A 405 15.37 -9.83 -12.72
C GLY A 405 16.30 -8.62 -12.53
N GLN A 406 15.77 -7.39 -12.53
CA GLN A 406 16.54 -6.18 -12.19
C GLN A 406 16.88 -6.15 -10.71
N VAL A 407 15.91 -6.45 -9.84
CA VAL A 407 16.11 -6.49 -8.38
C VAL A 407 17.16 -7.53 -7.98
N VAL A 408 17.19 -8.69 -8.64
CA VAL A 408 18.25 -9.71 -8.44
C VAL A 408 19.64 -9.16 -8.78
N ARG A 409 19.78 -8.32 -9.81
CA ARG A 409 21.08 -7.70 -10.13
C ARG A 409 21.51 -6.73 -9.04
N SER A 410 20.60 -5.89 -8.56
CA SER A 410 20.87 -4.98 -7.44
C SER A 410 21.24 -5.76 -6.18
N TYR A 411 20.47 -6.79 -5.82
CA TYR A 411 20.77 -7.70 -4.72
C TYR A 411 22.19 -8.28 -4.80
N ARG A 412 22.60 -8.78 -5.98
CA ARG A 412 23.95 -9.34 -6.19
C ARG A 412 25.04 -8.29 -5.98
N THR A 413 24.83 -7.04 -6.39
CA THR A 413 25.78 -5.94 -6.15
C THR A 413 25.94 -5.68 -4.66
N LEU A 414 24.83 -5.60 -3.91
CA LEU A 414 24.85 -5.43 -2.46
C LEU A 414 25.58 -6.59 -1.78
N ARG A 415 25.24 -7.84 -2.12
CA ARG A 415 25.89 -9.03 -1.57
C ARG A 415 27.38 -9.11 -1.90
N ASN A 416 27.79 -8.71 -3.11
CA ASN A 416 29.20 -8.68 -3.49
C ASN A 416 29.99 -7.62 -2.71
N THR A 417 29.37 -6.47 -2.41
CA THR A 417 29.95 -5.39 -1.61
C THR A 417 30.22 -5.89 -0.19
N ILE A 418 29.22 -6.51 0.43
CA ILE A 418 29.32 -7.17 1.75
C ILE A 418 30.43 -8.24 1.74
N ARG A 419 30.47 -9.10 0.71
CA ARG A 419 31.49 -10.15 0.60
C ARG A 419 32.91 -9.59 0.52
N PHE A 420 33.11 -8.51 -0.23
CA PHE A 420 34.42 -7.86 -0.34
C PHE A 420 34.89 -7.30 1.01
N GLN A 421 33.99 -6.67 1.75
CA GLN A 421 34.29 -6.12 3.08
C GLN A 421 34.62 -7.24 4.08
N LEU A 422 33.80 -8.29 4.15
CA LEU A 422 34.10 -9.46 5.00
C LEU A 422 35.44 -10.11 4.66
N GLY A 423 35.75 -10.29 3.37
CA GLY A 423 37.04 -10.84 2.94
C GLY A 423 38.23 -9.92 3.25
N THR A 424 38.01 -8.62 3.40
CA THR A 424 39.03 -7.65 3.82
C THR A 424 39.32 -7.76 5.32
N LEU A 425 38.40 -8.30 6.11
CA LEU A 425 38.47 -8.38 7.57
C LEU A 425 38.94 -9.75 8.10
N ASP A 426 39.25 -10.72 7.23
CA ASP A 426 39.61 -12.09 7.61
C ASP A 426 40.79 -12.19 8.61
N ASP A 427 41.77 -11.28 8.52
CA ASP A 427 42.93 -11.21 9.43
C ASP A 427 42.92 -9.97 10.35
N PHE A 428 41.75 -9.39 10.60
CA PHE A 428 41.59 -8.19 11.42
C PHE A 428 40.92 -8.49 12.76
N SER A 429 41.52 -7.99 13.84
CA SER A 429 40.95 -7.99 15.18
C SER A 429 40.78 -6.57 15.68
N TRP A 430 39.55 -6.18 16.04
CA TRP A 430 39.26 -4.82 16.53
C TRP A 430 40.11 -4.44 17.75
N GLY A 431 40.32 -5.36 18.70
CA GLY A 431 41.07 -5.08 19.92
C GLY A 431 42.58 -4.94 19.71
N GLU A 432 43.13 -5.51 18.64
CA GLU A 432 44.58 -5.57 18.41
C GLU A 432 45.05 -4.69 17.25
N ASN A 433 44.19 -4.44 16.27
CA ASN A 433 44.60 -3.89 14.98
C ASN A 433 43.94 -2.55 14.64
N ARG A 434 42.94 -2.10 15.42
CA ARG A 434 42.25 -0.83 15.13
C ARG A 434 43.24 0.34 15.14
N VAL A 435 42.98 1.29 14.25
CA VAL A 435 43.65 2.58 14.20
C VAL A 435 42.67 3.64 14.73
N GLU A 436 43.14 4.58 15.53
CA GLU A 436 42.30 5.69 16.01
C GLU A 436 41.87 6.57 14.82
N ILE A 437 40.64 7.09 14.84
CA ILE A 437 40.07 7.82 13.69
C ILE A 437 40.93 9.03 13.29
N SER A 438 41.51 9.73 14.26
CA SER A 438 42.44 10.84 14.01
C SER A 438 43.72 10.46 13.27
N GLU A 439 44.11 9.18 13.30
CA GLU A 439 45.34 8.66 12.68
C GLU A 439 45.08 7.87 11.38
N MET A 440 43.81 7.77 10.98
CA MET A 440 43.42 7.07 9.75
C MET A 440 43.89 7.81 8.49
N ASP A 441 44.12 7.04 7.44
CA ASP A 441 44.49 7.56 6.12
C ASP A 441 43.31 8.31 5.47
N MET A 442 43.66 9.29 4.62
CA MET A 442 42.73 10.23 4.02
C MET A 442 41.53 9.58 3.34
N ILE A 443 41.77 8.53 2.54
CA ILE A 443 40.70 7.89 1.78
C ILE A 443 39.74 7.09 2.67
N ASP A 444 40.24 6.54 3.78
CA ASP A 444 39.44 5.81 4.74
C ASP A 444 38.55 6.78 5.55
N ARG A 445 39.08 7.95 5.93
CA ARG A 445 38.31 9.05 6.57
C ARG A 445 37.22 9.60 5.65
N TRP A 446 37.54 9.78 4.37
CA TRP A 446 36.53 10.17 3.38
C TRP A 446 35.41 9.14 3.28
N ALA A 447 35.74 7.84 3.22
CA ALA A 447 34.73 6.80 3.14
C ALA A 447 33.81 6.75 4.38
N LEU A 448 34.34 7.02 5.58
CA LEU A 448 33.55 7.15 6.81
C LEU A 448 32.63 8.38 6.77
N ALA A 449 33.12 9.53 6.29
CA ALA A 449 32.28 10.72 6.12
C ALA A 449 31.09 10.44 5.20
N GLN A 450 31.33 9.73 4.09
CA GLN A 450 30.27 9.31 3.17
C GLN A 450 29.29 8.30 3.80
N SER A 451 29.75 7.44 4.71
CA SER A 451 28.85 6.58 5.50
C SER A 451 27.97 7.38 6.45
N ALA A 452 28.51 8.41 7.11
CA ALA A 452 27.75 9.27 8.00
C ALA A 452 26.62 9.99 7.24
N GLU A 453 26.91 10.54 6.06
CA GLU A 453 25.90 11.12 5.17
C GLU A 453 24.83 10.10 4.77
N LEU A 454 25.22 8.88 4.40
CA LEU A 454 24.28 7.81 4.08
C LEU A 454 23.33 7.50 5.25
N VAL A 455 23.86 7.40 6.47
CA VAL A 455 23.04 7.12 7.66
C VAL A 455 21.98 8.20 7.86
N ASP A 456 22.35 9.48 7.77
CA ASP A 456 21.40 10.60 7.91
C ASP A 456 20.33 10.59 6.80
N GLU A 457 20.72 10.42 5.53
CA GLU A 457 19.78 10.38 4.41
C GLU A 457 18.82 9.17 4.47
N VAL A 458 19.34 7.99 4.82
CA VAL A 458 18.54 6.76 4.94
C VAL A 458 17.60 6.83 6.14
N THR A 459 18.05 7.37 7.28
CA THR A 459 17.20 7.56 8.47
C THR A 459 16.03 8.48 8.15
N LYS A 460 16.29 9.63 7.51
CA LYS A 460 15.24 10.57 7.07
C LYS A 460 14.24 9.91 6.12
N ALA A 461 14.72 9.07 5.20
CA ALA A 461 13.86 8.35 4.26
C ALA A 461 13.00 7.28 4.98
N PHE A 462 13.54 6.55 5.97
CA PHE A 462 12.75 5.61 6.78
C PHE A 462 11.67 6.30 7.60
N GLU A 463 12.00 7.40 8.28
CA GLU A 463 11.05 8.21 9.06
C GLU A 463 9.91 8.78 8.19
N ALA A 464 10.20 9.07 6.92
CA ALA A 464 9.21 9.52 5.93
C ALA A 464 8.48 8.37 5.20
N TYR A 465 8.77 7.11 5.54
CA TYR A 465 8.29 5.92 4.83
C TYR A 465 8.67 5.90 3.33
N GLU A 466 9.74 6.57 2.91
CA GLU A 466 10.26 6.60 1.53
C GLU A 466 11.21 5.41 1.25
N PHE A 467 10.73 4.17 1.41
CA PHE A 467 11.58 2.97 1.28
C PHE A 467 12.28 2.85 -0.09
N HIS A 468 11.62 3.28 -1.17
CA HIS A 468 12.19 3.28 -2.52
C HIS A 468 13.44 4.15 -2.61
N LYS A 469 13.44 5.28 -1.90
CA LYS A 469 14.58 6.17 -1.78
C LYS A 469 15.69 5.56 -0.95
N VAL A 470 15.38 4.84 0.14
CA VAL A 470 16.37 4.06 0.90
C VAL A 470 17.12 3.10 -0.02
N VAL A 471 16.38 2.31 -0.83
CA VAL A 471 16.99 1.36 -1.76
C VAL A 471 17.87 2.07 -2.80
N GLN A 472 17.44 3.21 -3.33
CA GLN A 472 18.23 4.01 -4.27
C GLN A 472 19.51 4.56 -3.64
N LEU A 473 19.41 5.11 -2.43
CA LEU A 473 20.54 5.66 -1.66
C LEU A 473 21.61 4.60 -1.41
N ILE A 474 21.20 3.45 -0.87
CA ILE A 474 22.12 2.36 -0.56
C ILE A 474 22.75 1.79 -1.85
N ASN A 475 21.98 1.60 -2.93
CA ASN A 475 22.52 1.11 -4.19
C ASN A 475 23.54 2.08 -4.81
N ARG A 476 23.26 3.39 -4.79
CA ARG A 476 24.19 4.43 -5.27
C ARG A 476 25.45 4.47 -4.43
N TYR A 477 25.32 4.38 -3.11
CA TYR A 477 26.46 4.31 -2.20
C TYR A 477 27.33 3.07 -2.46
N CYS A 478 26.73 1.88 -2.56
CA CYS A 478 27.47 0.64 -2.79
C CYS A 478 28.14 0.59 -4.17
N SER A 479 27.47 1.08 -5.21
CA SER A 479 28.02 1.07 -6.58
C SER A 479 29.05 2.16 -6.81
N GLY A 480 28.75 3.41 -6.42
CA GLY A 480 29.57 4.59 -6.69
C GLY A 480 30.65 4.85 -5.63
N VAL A 481 30.23 5.00 -4.38
CA VAL A 481 31.16 5.37 -3.28
C VAL A 481 32.05 4.18 -2.93
N LEU A 482 31.45 3.03 -2.67
CA LEU A 482 32.20 1.84 -2.28
C LEU A 482 32.86 1.15 -3.47
N SER A 483 32.08 0.56 -4.38
CA SER A 483 32.64 -0.35 -5.38
C SER A 483 33.55 0.33 -6.40
N SER A 484 33.12 1.42 -7.04
CA SER A 484 33.91 2.06 -8.10
C SER A 484 35.01 2.99 -7.59
N THR A 485 34.88 3.49 -6.36
CA THR A 485 35.82 4.47 -5.80
C THR A 485 36.64 3.87 -4.67
N TYR A 486 36.07 3.73 -3.47
CA TYR A 486 36.82 3.34 -2.27
C TYR A 486 37.48 1.96 -2.42
N HIS A 487 36.70 0.93 -2.67
CA HIS A 487 37.16 -0.45 -2.80
C HIS A 487 38.15 -0.64 -3.94
N ASP A 488 38.06 0.13 -5.03
CA ASP A 488 39.00 0.02 -6.13
C ASP A 488 40.37 0.64 -5.81
N ILE A 489 40.36 1.79 -5.12
CA ILE A 489 41.58 2.49 -4.67
C ILE A 489 42.33 1.64 -3.64
N ILE A 490 41.64 1.10 -2.64
CA ILE A 490 42.29 0.42 -1.51
C ILE A 490 42.81 -1.00 -1.84
N LYS A 491 42.49 -1.58 -3.01
CA LYS A 491 42.99 -2.93 -3.39
C LYS A 491 44.52 -3.00 -3.39
N ASP A 492 45.19 -1.97 -3.90
CA ASP A 492 46.65 -1.95 -3.96
C ASP A 492 47.25 -2.02 -2.55
N ARG A 493 46.77 -1.21 -1.59
CA ARG A 493 47.26 -1.30 -0.20
C ARG A 493 46.89 -2.61 0.48
N LEU A 494 45.65 -3.09 0.32
CA LEU A 494 45.17 -4.31 0.97
C LEU A 494 45.97 -5.56 0.54
N TYR A 495 46.35 -5.63 -0.73
CA TYR A 495 47.00 -6.81 -1.32
C TYR A 495 48.53 -6.72 -1.37
N THR A 496 49.10 -5.51 -1.33
CA THR A 496 50.55 -5.33 -1.53
C THR A 496 51.31 -4.83 -0.30
N LEU A 497 50.66 -4.19 0.68
CA LEU A 497 51.34 -3.79 1.91
C LEU A 497 51.52 -4.96 2.88
N HIS A 498 52.37 -4.77 3.87
CA HIS A 498 52.58 -5.74 4.94
C HIS A 498 51.28 -5.90 5.77
N PRO A 499 50.95 -7.08 6.31
CA PRO A 499 49.73 -7.28 7.10
C PRO A 499 49.55 -6.27 8.26
N ASN A 500 50.67 -5.89 8.91
CA ASN A 500 50.72 -4.89 9.99
C ASN A 500 51.07 -3.47 9.54
N ASP A 501 50.97 -3.16 8.25
CA ASP A 501 51.18 -1.79 7.76
C ASP A 501 50.05 -0.86 8.26
N HIS A 502 50.41 0.33 8.73
CA HIS A 502 49.46 1.31 9.26
C HIS A 502 48.34 1.63 8.29
N LYS A 503 48.63 1.82 7.00
CA LYS A 503 47.61 2.14 5.99
C LYS A 503 46.66 0.97 5.76
N ARG A 504 47.16 -0.27 5.81
CA ARG A 504 46.32 -1.47 5.71
C ARG A 504 45.40 -1.58 6.92
N ARG A 505 45.91 -1.36 8.13
CA ARG A 505 45.12 -1.40 9.37
C ARG A 505 44.11 -0.26 9.47
N SER A 506 44.47 0.93 8.98
CA SER A 506 43.54 2.05 8.80
C SER A 506 42.37 1.66 7.91
N THR A 507 42.65 1.11 6.72
CA THR A 507 41.61 0.67 5.79
C THR A 507 40.74 -0.44 6.37
N GLN A 508 41.31 -1.42 7.07
CA GLN A 508 40.51 -2.48 7.73
C GLN A 508 39.62 -1.91 8.84
N THR A 509 40.12 -0.93 9.61
CA THR A 509 39.32 -0.22 10.62
C THR A 509 38.13 0.48 9.96
N GLY A 510 38.38 1.25 8.90
CA GLY A 510 37.33 1.93 8.13
C GLY A 510 36.33 0.95 7.52
N VAL A 511 36.81 -0.13 6.88
CA VAL A 511 35.96 -1.16 6.29
C VAL A 511 35.07 -1.85 7.33
N GLN A 512 35.58 -2.14 8.54
CA GLN A 512 34.75 -2.73 9.60
C GLN A 512 33.62 -1.79 10.03
N LEU A 513 33.93 -0.51 10.27
CA LEU A 513 32.93 0.50 10.65
C LEU A 513 31.86 0.68 9.56
N ILE A 514 32.29 0.78 8.31
CA ILE A 514 31.40 0.88 7.14
C ILE A 514 30.53 -0.37 7.01
N PHE A 515 31.12 -1.56 7.18
CA PHE A 515 30.41 -2.83 7.09
C PHE A 515 29.32 -2.94 8.15
N GLU A 516 29.63 -2.68 9.43
CA GLU A 516 28.66 -2.78 10.53
C GLU A 516 27.52 -1.77 10.31
N THR A 517 27.84 -0.56 9.85
CA THR A 517 26.85 0.47 9.47
C THR A 517 25.95 -0.01 8.33
N LEU A 518 26.53 -0.46 7.22
CA LEU A 518 25.80 -0.88 6.03
C LEU A 518 24.86 -2.06 6.31
N VAL A 519 25.33 -3.06 7.06
CA VAL A 519 24.53 -4.24 7.40
C VAL A 519 23.34 -3.87 8.29
N ARG A 520 23.52 -2.97 9.26
CA ARG A 520 22.41 -2.47 10.09
C ARG A 520 21.39 -1.67 9.27
N LEU A 521 21.83 -0.82 8.34
CA LEU A 521 20.92 -0.11 7.42
C LEU A 521 20.14 -1.06 6.51
N LEU A 522 20.75 -2.18 6.10
CA LEU A 522 20.12 -3.20 5.27
C LEU A 522 19.15 -4.11 6.04
N GLY A 523 19.32 -4.25 7.36
CA GLY A 523 18.57 -5.17 8.22
C GLY A 523 17.04 -5.13 8.04
N PRO A 524 16.38 -3.96 8.06
CA PRO A 524 14.93 -3.88 7.88
C PRO A 524 14.46 -4.35 6.49
N ILE A 525 15.30 -4.23 5.46
CA ILE A 525 14.95 -4.55 4.07
C ILE A 525 15.27 -6.01 3.75
N MET A 526 16.50 -6.44 4.04
CA MET A 526 17.04 -7.76 3.70
C MET A 526 17.51 -8.51 4.96
N PRO A 527 16.59 -8.87 5.88
CA PRO A 527 16.96 -9.38 7.19
C PRO A 527 17.80 -10.65 7.12
N PHE A 528 17.56 -11.55 6.15
CA PHE A 528 18.29 -12.81 6.09
C PHE A 528 19.76 -12.61 5.67
N THR A 529 19.98 -11.84 4.61
CA THR A 529 21.34 -11.55 4.10
C THR A 529 22.12 -10.68 5.07
N ALA A 530 21.45 -9.71 5.71
CA ALA A 530 22.08 -8.84 6.70
C ALA A 530 22.48 -9.61 7.96
N ASP A 531 21.59 -10.47 8.49
CA ASP A 531 21.89 -11.29 9.67
C ASP A 531 22.90 -12.41 9.39
N GLU A 532 22.90 -13.00 8.18
CA GLU A 532 23.95 -13.93 7.71
C GLU A 532 25.33 -13.24 7.75
N ALA A 533 25.42 -12.02 7.23
CA ALA A 533 26.66 -11.25 7.21
C ALA A 533 27.11 -10.85 8.62
N TRP A 534 26.18 -10.40 9.47
CA TRP A 534 26.44 -10.03 10.86
C TRP A 534 26.94 -11.22 11.68
N SER A 535 26.23 -12.35 11.60
CA SER A 535 26.62 -13.60 12.26
C SER A 535 28.03 -14.05 11.85
N PHE A 536 28.33 -13.97 10.55
CA PHE A 536 29.64 -14.34 10.03
C PHE A 536 30.74 -13.42 10.55
N HIS A 537 30.50 -12.12 10.59
CA HIS A 537 31.42 -11.14 11.16
C HIS A 537 31.72 -11.39 12.64
N LYS A 538 30.69 -11.67 13.46
CA LYS A 538 30.88 -11.86 14.91
C LYS A 538 31.47 -13.22 15.29
N SER A 539 31.18 -14.27 14.51
CA SER A 539 31.46 -15.67 14.93
C SER A 539 32.19 -16.55 13.91
N GLY A 540 32.43 -16.05 12.70
CA GLY A 540 32.96 -16.85 11.58
C GLY A 540 31.97 -17.90 11.04
N LYS A 541 30.71 -17.87 11.47
CA LYS A 541 29.65 -18.82 11.07
C LYS A 541 28.48 -18.07 10.47
N SER A 542 27.78 -18.71 9.53
CA SER A 542 26.57 -18.14 8.91
C SER A 542 25.39 -17.95 9.87
N CYS A 543 25.46 -18.53 11.08
CA CYS A 543 24.45 -18.37 12.12
C CYS A 543 25.16 -18.26 13.49
N GLY A 544 24.84 -17.20 14.24
CA GLY A 544 25.39 -16.88 15.56
C GLY A 544 24.32 -16.63 16.61
N GLY A 545 24.74 -16.40 17.85
CA GLY A 545 23.85 -15.98 18.95
C GLY A 545 23.64 -14.47 19.01
N ASP A 546 24.53 -13.69 18.39
CA ASP A 546 24.43 -12.24 18.28
C ASP A 546 23.58 -11.90 17.05
N LEU A 547 22.33 -11.54 17.29
CA LEU A 547 21.33 -11.29 16.24
C LEU A 547 21.33 -9.81 15.85
N LEU A 548 21.41 -9.53 14.54
CA LEU A 548 21.38 -8.16 14.03
C LEU A 548 20.09 -7.42 14.43
N CYS A 549 18.97 -8.12 14.51
CA CYS A 549 17.67 -7.52 14.84
C CYS A 549 17.58 -6.98 16.29
N LEU A 550 18.56 -7.29 17.15
CA LEU A 550 18.66 -6.78 18.51
C LEU A 550 19.65 -5.62 18.64
N GLU A 551 20.31 -5.23 17.54
CA GLU A 551 21.25 -4.12 17.51
C GLU A 551 20.53 -2.78 17.31
N ASP A 552 21.09 -1.72 17.89
CA ASP A 552 20.59 -0.36 17.69
C ASP A 552 20.76 0.10 16.24
N TRP A 553 19.88 1.02 15.83
CA TRP A 553 20.03 1.75 14.58
C TRP A 553 21.41 2.43 14.53
N PRO A 554 22.13 2.39 13.39
CA PRO A 554 23.50 2.88 13.36
C PRO A 554 23.52 4.39 13.61
N THR A 555 24.46 4.80 14.45
CA THR A 555 24.86 6.19 14.68
C THR A 555 26.34 6.33 14.36
N PHE A 556 26.79 7.55 14.13
CA PHE A 556 28.19 7.85 13.86
C PHE A 556 28.67 8.95 14.81
N ASP A 557 29.97 8.91 15.12
CA ASP A 557 30.60 9.95 15.93
C ASP A 557 30.92 11.18 15.08
N ASP A 558 30.96 12.36 15.69
CA ASP A 558 31.33 13.61 15.01
C ASP A 558 32.73 13.55 14.37
N GLU A 559 33.61 12.65 14.83
CA GLU A 559 34.93 12.43 14.25
C GLU A 559 34.90 11.86 12.82
N TRP A 560 33.77 11.27 12.41
CA TRP A 560 33.55 10.82 11.03
C TRP A 560 33.28 12.00 10.08
N LEU A 561 32.86 13.15 10.63
CA LEU A 561 32.48 14.31 9.84
C LEU A 561 33.70 15.06 9.29
N GLY A 562 33.47 15.73 8.16
CA GLY A 562 34.52 16.28 7.30
C GLY A 562 35.41 17.32 7.97
N ASP A 563 36.71 17.02 7.98
CA ASP A 563 37.80 17.94 8.29
C ASP A 563 38.55 18.36 7.00
N GLU A 564 39.69 19.03 7.13
CA GLU A 564 40.52 19.39 5.97
C GLU A 564 41.01 18.16 5.18
N LEU A 565 41.20 17.02 5.86
CA LEU A 565 41.64 15.78 5.24
C LEU A 565 40.56 15.20 4.33
N VAL A 566 39.30 15.20 4.78
CA VAL A 566 38.16 14.76 3.96
C VAL A 566 37.96 15.69 2.76
N LYS A 567 38.05 17.01 2.95
CA LYS A 567 37.95 18.00 1.86
C LYS A 567 39.05 17.83 0.82
N ASP A 568 40.30 17.58 1.25
CA ASP A 568 41.39 17.26 0.33
C ASP A 568 41.04 16.02 -0.52
N ALA A 569 40.47 14.98 0.10
CA ALA A 569 40.07 13.76 -0.59
C ALA A 569 38.97 14.03 -1.63
N GLU A 570 37.93 14.78 -1.27
CA GLU A 570 36.83 15.14 -2.17
C GLU A 570 37.33 15.87 -3.42
N LEU A 571 38.15 16.91 -3.22
CA LEU A 571 38.74 17.69 -4.31
C LEU A 571 39.61 16.83 -5.24
N LEU A 572 40.40 15.92 -4.68
CA LEU A 572 41.27 15.05 -5.47
C LEU A 572 40.48 13.94 -6.19
N LEU A 573 39.42 13.41 -5.58
CA LEU A 573 38.53 12.45 -6.23
C LEU A 573 37.72 13.11 -7.36
N GLU A 574 37.27 14.36 -7.18
CA GLU A 574 36.65 15.14 -8.25
C GLU A 574 37.63 15.38 -9.39
N LEU A 575 38.91 15.70 -9.10
CA LEU A 575 39.96 15.80 -10.11
C LEU A 575 40.15 14.48 -10.87
N LYS A 576 40.13 13.34 -10.14
CA LYS A 576 40.19 12.00 -10.74
C LYS A 576 39.06 11.79 -11.72
N GLU A 577 37.83 12.04 -11.30
CA GLU A 577 36.63 11.78 -12.08
C GLU A 577 36.52 12.71 -13.30
N SER A 578 36.76 14.01 -13.09
CA SER A 578 36.55 15.04 -14.12
C SER A 578 37.65 15.14 -15.16
N LYS A 579 38.93 14.93 -14.79
CA LYS A 579 40.09 15.13 -15.69
C LYS A 579 40.95 13.90 -15.87
N ILE A 580 41.31 13.20 -14.79
CA ILE A 580 42.24 12.06 -14.89
C ILE A 580 41.60 10.91 -15.68
N ASN A 581 40.37 10.53 -15.34
CA ASN A 581 39.67 9.45 -16.05
C ASN A 581 39.48 9.77 -17.53
N GLU A 582 39.21 11.03 -17.88
CA GLU A 582 39.09 11.45 -19.29
C GLU A 582 40.38 11.19 -20.07
N VAL A 583 41.55 11.60 -19.55
CA VAL A 583 42.82 11.38 -20.25
C VAL A 583 43.20 9.89 -20.31
N LEU A 584 42.85 9.11 -19.29
CA LEU A 584 43.07 7.66 -19.27
C LEU A 584 42.19 6.95 -20.31
N GLU A 585 40.91 7.30 -20.41
CA GLU A 585 40.00 6.75 -21.42
C GLU A 585 40.44 7.11 -22.84
N ASN A 586 40.93 8.32 -23.06
CA ASN A 586 41.50 8.72 -24.34
C ASN A 586 42.71 7.85 -24.73
N LEU A 587 43.58 7.49 -23.79
CA LEU A 587 44.70 6.57 -24.05
C LEU A 587 44.21 5.13 -24.29
N ARG A 588 43.18 4.66 -23.59
CA ARG A 588 42.55 3.35 -23.82
C ARG A 588 41.94 3.24 -25.20
N ALA A 589 41.21 4.27 -25.63
CA ALA A 589 40.63 4.35 -26.97
C ALA A 589 41.70 4.30 -28.07
N GLN A 590 42.86 4.93 -27.81
CA GLN A 590 44.04 4.87 -28.69
C GLN A 590 44.84 3.57 -28.56
N LYS A 591 44.42 2.62 -27.70
CA LYS A 591 45.11 1.36 -27.38
C LYS A 591 46.55 1.55 -26.89
N LYS A 592 46.84 2.70 -26.28
CA LYS A 592 48.16 3.01 -25.70
C LYS A 592 48.35 2.41 -24.31
N ILE A 593 47.25 2.23 -23.57
CA ILE A 593 47.23 1.57 -22.26
C ILE A 593 46.10 0.54 -22.23
N GLY A 594 46.24 -0.52 -21.42
CA GLY A 594 45.16 -1.48 -21.16
C GLY A 594 44.43 -1.17 -19.85
N GLN A 595 45.17 -1.01 -18.76
CA GLN A 595 44.64 -0.70 -17.43
C GLN A 595 45.13 0.68 -16.96
N SER A 596 44.47 1.29 -15.95
CA SER A 596 44.92 2.58 -15.40
C SER A 596 46.38 2.51 -14.90
N LEU A 597 46.77 1.37 -14.34
CA LEU A 597 48.13 1.13 -13.87
C LEU A 597 49.19 1.19 -14.98
N ASP A 598 48.84 1.06 -16.25
CA ASP A 598 49.81 1.23 -17.35
C ASP A 598 50.16 2.70 -17.61
N ALA A 599 49.52 3.65 -16.93
CA ALA A 599 49.71 5.08 -17.15
C ALA A 599 50.59 5.75 -16.09
N GLU A 600 51.25 6.82 -16.52
CA GLU A 600 51.83 7.88 -15.70
C GLU A 600 51.09 9.18 -16.05
N VAL A 601 50.64 9.90 -15.03
CA VAL A 601 49.87 11.13 -15.15
C VAL A 601 50.76 12.33 -14.85
N GLU A 602 50.64 13.38 -15.64
CA GLU A 602 51.31 14.65 -15.44
C GLU A 602 50.24 15.72 -15.15
N ILE A 603 50.37 16.40 -14.02
CA ILE A 603 49.43 17.43 -13.56
C ILE A 603 50.19 18.75 -13.50
N GLU A 604 49.81 19.69 -14.36
CA GLU A 604 50.32 21.05 -14.35
C GLU A 604 49.32 21.95 -13.63
N VAL A 605 49.72 22.50 -12.49
CA VAL A 605 48.83 23.25 -11.60
C VAL A 605 49.46 24.58 -11.19
N ALA A 606 48.70 25.67 -11.33
CA ALA A 606 49.13 27.01 -10.96
C ALA A 606 49.03 27.24 -9.45
N ARG A 607 49.91 28.08 -8.90
CA ARG A 607 50.00 28.36 -7.45
C ARG A 607 48.76 29.01 -6.83
N ASP A 608 47.91 29.62 -7.65
CA ASP A 608 46.64 30.24 -7.25
C ASP A 608 45.43 29.32 -7.49
N ASP A 609 45.62 28.11 -8.03
CA ASP A 609 44.56 27.13 -8.20
C ASP A 609 44.17 26.50 -6.84
N PRO A 610 42.87 26.37 -6.52
CA PRO A 610 42.42 25.73 -5.27
C PRO A 610 42.96 24.30 -5.04
N LEU A 611 43.30 23.58 -6.12
CA LEU A 611 43.85 22.22 -6.05
C LEU A 611 45.36 22.18 -5.79
N PHE A 612 46.06 23.31 -5.90
CA PHE A 612 47.52 23.35 -5.74
C PHE A 612 47.98 22.81 -4.37
N GLU A 613 47.40 23.33 -3.29
CA GLU A 613 47.76 22.93 -1.94
C GLU A 613 47.37 21.46 -1.62
N PRO A 614 46.14 20.99 -1.92
CA PRO A 614 45.79 19.56 -1.78
C PRO A 614 46.71 18.63 -2.58
N ILE A 615 46.98 18.93 -3.86
CA ILE A 615 47.86 18.12 -4.73
C ILE A 615 49.27 18.03 -4.14
N LYS A 616 49.82 19.17 -3.70
CA LYS A 616 51.18 19.23 -3.16
C LYS A 616 51.29 18.53 -1.81
N ARG A 617 50.32 18.76 -0.92
CA ARG A 617 50.26 18.16 0.42
C ARG A 617 50.10 16.64 0.37
N ARG A 618 49.38 16.13 -0.64
CA ARG A 618 49.03 14.70 -0.78
C ARG A 618 49.75 14.00 -1.92
N ALA A 619 50.83 14.59 -2.46
CA ALA A 619 51.54 14.13 -3.65
C ALA A 619 51.87 12.63 -3.63
N GLU A 620 52.30 12.09 -2.49
CA GLU A 620 52.68 10.67 -2.34
C GLU A 620 51.49 9.70 -2.43
N LEU A 621 50.26 10.17 -2.18
CA LEU A 621 49.05 9.36 -2.21
C LEU A 621 48.39 9.35 -3.61
N LEU A 622 48.72 10.31 -4.47
CA LEU A 622 48.07 10.49 -5.77
C LEU A 622 48.16 9.26 -6.70
N PRO A 623 49.29 8.53 -6.81
CA PRO A 623 49.34 7.36 -7.67
C PRO A 623 48.36 6.25 -7.24
N GLU A 624 48.18 6.08 -5.94
CA GLU A 624 47.20 5.13 -5.40
C GLU A 624 45.77 5.64 -5.62
N LEU A 625 45.50 6.89 -5.28
CA LEU A 625 44.18 7.52 -5.41
C LEU A 625 43.67 7.46 -6.87
N PHE A 626 44.55 7.72 -7.84
CA PHE A 626 44.23 7.72 -9.26
C PHE A 626 44.39 6.34 -9.92
N ILE A 627 44.92 5.34 -9.19
CA ILE A 627 45.12 3.97 -9.68
C ILE A 627 46.07 3.96 -10.90
N VAL A 628 47.18 4.69 -10.80
CA VAL A 628 48.20 4.82 -11.86
C VAL A 628 49.59 4.46 -11.33
N SER A 629 50.55 4.22 -12.23
CA SER A 629 51.91 3.86 -11.82
C SER A 629 52.72 5.03 -11.30
N GLY A 630 52.42 6.25 -11.74
CA GLY A 630 53.14 7.46 -11.33
C GLY A 630 52.31 8.71 -11.56
N VAL A 631 52.61 9.75 -10.77
CA VAL A 631 52.06 11.09 -10.91
C VAL A 631 53.22 12.08 -10.85
N GLN A 632 53.33 12.92 -11.87
CA GLN A 632 54.30 14.01 -11.95
C GLN A 632 53.55 15.33 -11.79
N ILE A 633 54.04 16.18 -10.88
CA ILE A 633 53.41 17.47 -10.57
C ILE A 633 54.32 18.57 -11.11
N ILE A 634 53.78 19.44 -11.96
CA ILE A 634 54.47 20.59 -12.55
C ILE A 634 53.82 21.85 -11.98
N GLU A 635 54.60 22.62 -11.20
CA GLU A 635 54.14 23.90 -10.67
C GLU A 635 54.19 24.98 -11.76
N LEU A 636 53.07 25.65 -12.00
CA LEU A 636 52.96 26.77 -12.93
C LEU A 636 52.87 28.11 -12.20
N ASP A 637 53.26 29.19 -12.88
CA ASP A 637 53.04 30.56 -12.41
C ASP A 637 51.53 30.88 -12.35
N GLN A 638 51.17 31.91 -11.58
CA GLN A 638 49.78 32.31 -11.36
C GLN A 638 49.03 32.60 -12.67
N GLY A 639 47.74 32.26 -12.71
CA GLY A 639 46.85 32.53 -13.84
C GLY A 639 46.96 31.54 -15.01
N ASN A 640 47.78 30.49 -14.90
CA ASN A 640 47.78 29.39 -15.88
C ASN A 640 46.67 28.37 -15.55
N PRO A 641 45.97 27.81 -16.55
CA PRO A 641 44.91 26.84 -16.30
C PRO A 641 45.48 25.47 -15.88
N LEU A 642 44.77 24.78 -14.99
CA LEU A 642 45.04 23.38 -14.64
C LEU A 642 44.98 22.48 -15.89
N SER A 643 46.11 21.85 -16.20
CA SER A 643 46.26 20.90 -17.31
C SER A 643 46.61 19.52 -16.79
N VAL A 644 46.01 18.50 -17.38
CA VAL A 644 46.27 17.09 -17.06
C VAL A 644 46.60 16.37 -18.36
N SER A 645 47.70 15.62 -18.36
CA SER A 645 48.04 14.72 -19.45
C SER A 645 48.45 13.35 -18.92
N ALA A 646 48.40 12.33 -19.77
CA ALA A 646 48.82 10.99 -19.40
C ALA A 646 49.62 10.35 -20.55
N ARG A 647 50.55 9.47 -20.19
CA ARG A 647 51.32 8.63 -21.10
C ARG A 647 51.46 7.22 -20.55
N HIS A 648 51.86 6.26 -21.39
CA HIS A 648 52.23 4.94 -20.88
C HIS A 648 53.43 5.08 -19.94
N ALA A 649 53.35 4.46 -18.77
CA ALA A 649 54.40 4.50 -17.76
C ALA A 649 55.67 3.81 -18.26
N GLY A 650 56.84 4.40 -17.98
CA GLY A 650 58.12 3.84 -18.41
C GLY A 650 58.60 2.68 -17.53
N GLY A 651 59.64 1.97 -18.00
CA GLY A 651 60.34 0.95 -17.22
C GLY A 651 59.75 -0.46 -17.39
N VAL A 652 59.61 -1.17 -16.29
CA VAL A 652 59.20 -2.59 -16.23
C VAL A 652 58.04 -2.78 -15.26
N ARG A 653 57.08 -3.63 -15.64
CA ARG A 653 55.91 -3.93 -14.82
C ARG A 653 56.25 -4.89 -13.68
N CYS A 654 55.92 -4.52 -12.44
CA CYS A 654 56.08 -5.41 -11.29
C CYS A 654 55.10 -6.59 -11.36
N PRO A 655 55.54 -7.86 -11.18
CA PRO A 655 54.65 -9.02 -11.23
C PRO A 655 53.68 -9.09 -10.04
N ARG A 656 53.97 -8.42 -8.92
CA ARG A 656 53.15 -8.42 -7.70
C ARG A 656 52.12 -7.28 -7.66
N SER A 657 52.57 -6.02 -7.74
CA SER A 657 51.68 -4.85 -7.65
C SER A 657 51.17 -4.34 -9.00
N TRP A 658 51.68 -4.88 -10.11
CA TRP A 658 51.37 -4.47 -11.49
C TRP A 658 51.70 -3.01 -11.85
N ARG A 659 52.26 -2.25 -10.91
CA ARG A 659 52.84 -0.92 -11.16
C ARG A 659 54.10 -1.02 -12.03
N TRP A 660 54.24 -0.08 -12.95
CA TRP A 660 55.44 0.14 -13.75
C TRP A 660 56.45 0.94 -12.93
N VAL A 661 57.67 0.42 -12.86
CA VAL A 661 58.77 1.02 -12.11
C VAL A 661 60.05 1.04 -12.95
N PRO A 662 61.01 1.93 -12.67
CA PRO A 662 62.24 2.02 -13.47
C PRO A 662 63.03 0.70 -13.54
N LYS A 663 63.02 -0.09 -12.47
CA LYS A 663 63.69 -1.40 -12.38
C LYS A 663 63.05 -2.29 -11.31
N LEU A 664 63.19 -3.60 -11.48
CA LEU A 664 62.87 -4.58 -10.44
C LEU A 664 64.10 -4.85 -9.55
N VAL A 665 63.84 -5.37 -8.36
CA VAL A 665 64.84 -5.77 -7.36
C VAL A 665 64.53 -7.21 -6.95
N ALA A 666 65.55 -8.06 -6.92
CA ALA A 666 65.44 -9.44 -6.46
C ALA A 666 65.31 -9.50 -4.93
N VAL A 667 64.33 -10.28 -4.45
CA VAL A 667 64.14 -10.62 -3.04
C VAL A 667 63.92 -12.12 -2.92
N GLU A 668 64.79 -12.84 -2.22
CA GLU A 668 64.68 -14.29 -2.03
C GLU A 668 63.65 -14.61 -0.94
N PRO A 669 62.83 -15.68 -1.08
CA PRO A 669 62.74 -16.62 -2.20
C PRO A 669 61.76 -16.20 -3.31
N TRP A 670 61.29 -14.95 -3.31
CA TRP A 670 60.13 -14.49 -4.09
C TRP A 670 60.44 -13.98 -5.51
N GLY A 671 61.70 -13.73 -5.84
CA GLY A 671 62.14 -13.27 -7.16
C GLY A 671 62.15 -11.74 -7.35
N GLU A 672 62.07 -11.27 -8.60
CA GLU A 672 62.19 -9.86 -8.94
C GLU A 672 60.85 -9.10 -8.84
N VAL A 673 60.81 -8.05 -8.01
CA VAL A 673 59.61 -7.21 -7.78
C VAL A 673 59.96 -5.72 -7.71
N SER A 674 58.96 -4.82 -7.60
CA SER A 674 59.24 -3.40 -7.38
C SER A 674 59.93 -3.15 -6.04
N PRO A 675 60.71 -2.07 -5.88
CA PRO A 675 61.36 -1.76 -4.60
C PRO A 675 60.40 -1.77 -3.40
N ARG A 676 59.21 -1.15 -3.55
CA ARG A 676 58.13 -1.19 -2.54
C ARG A 676 57.69 -2.60 -2.20
N CYS A 677 57.52 -3.48 -3.20
CA CYS A 677 57.16 -4.88 -2.94
C CYS A 677 58.30 -5.66 -2.28
N ALA A 678 59.55 -5.39 -2.66
CA ALA A 678 60.72 -6.06 -2.10
C ALA A 678 60.85 -5.75 -0.60
N GLU A 679 60.61 -4.51 -0.18
CA GLU A 679 60.62 -4.10 1.23
C GLU A 679 59.56 -4.83 2.07
N VAL A 680 58.39 -5.10 1.49
CA VAL A 680 57.33 -5.87 2.15
C VAL A 680 57.69 -7.35 2.22
N LEU A 681 58.10 -7.93 1.10
CA LEU A 681 58.46 -9.36 1.01
C LEU A 681 59.70 -9.72 1.82
N ALA A 682 60.61 -8.78 2.07
CA ALA A 682 61.77 -8.99 2.94
C ALA A 682 61.41 -9.09 4.43
N LYS A 683 60.19 -8.68 4.82
CA LYS A 683 59.68 -8.77 6.20
C LYS A 683 58.78 -9.98 6.43
N LEU A 684 58.40 -10.69 5.37
CA LEU A 684 57.58 -11.90 5.37
C LEU A 684 58.47 -13.13 5.23
#